data_AF-A0A844T2K1-F1
#
_entry.id   AF-A0A844T2K1-F1
#
_cell.length_a   1.000
_cell.length_b   1.000
_cell.length_c   1.000
_cell.angle_alpha   90.00
_cell.angle_beta   90.00
_cell.angle_gamma   90.00
#
_symmetry.space_group_name_H-M   'P 1'
#
loop_
_entity.id
_entity.type
_entity.pdbx_description
1 polymer ?
#
loop_
_entity_poly.entity_id
_entity_poly.type
_entity_poly.pdbx_seq_one_letter_code
_entity_poly.pdbx_strand_id
1 'polypeptide(L)'
;MPECNLPGGGKNKGLSTMRECIGATTIARHVGDNPPNPRLTSRTRAHFHRLLLMSASVVALSALMPGSAAAQTWTGATSNDWTVGSNWNTGTAPAGGAVNIVPGSNVVLGVSPGATGTTSTLNVRDLVGGTTNLTIQNGSTLTSTTASIGDVAGGIATVTVTGAGSRWNASTINLFAGATSVLNVTDGATVSVTSRLIVGTPAGTSTATLNISNATVENRGFGISVGNARGQVNFDNATFRAAINTSNISNGTADQNNIAAGGLTVDSNGFLVLQANGFSGVGGLTKIGAGTLRLSGASTYIGDTLIQQGTLALTGAGAISLSRVVDNATFDISAISAVPGIAGIQSLAGTGTVTLGTRTLGIINASDNFAGTINGSGGLGLTAGTQLLSGVNSYSGVTFIAGGTLALSDAGSIAASSQVIANGTFSIAGLSGAGTSIQRLSGSGSVDLGAKTLTLTAANDTFAGVIGGSGALTLAGGTQTLSGANTYSGVTTISAGTLALAGAGAISNSRVVANAAFDISGLTGAGTSVQSLAGSGSVTLGAKTLTLTNASDNFAGAIGGTGGLALTGGTQILSGVNTYSGATTVNGGTLQAGAVNAFSAASAITAGAGTTIDLNGFNQTMGGFSNAGTVRFGAAPGTTLTVAGNYAGNGGTLLFNTVLGGEGSATDRLVAGSTSGTSTVRVNNAGGGGAQTADGIKLIDVTGASNGVFALAGDYSLQGQQAIVAGAYAYTLQKNGIATPADGDWYLRSSLVNPPGDPAAPAKPAGPLYQPGVPLYENYAQVLLGMNALPSLQERVGNRYWGGSGGPSEAMARMGVTPAAQTDSSWTQSAFWGRIEGGQTSLRPSNTTGSSMNSDDFKAQAGLDGLALENTYGRLIVGLTLQYGLTTAYVNSLFGNGRIRAEGTGVGATATWYGDNGVYIDGQMQTMFYRGDLTSDLVGSMTHGNEGLGYAFSVEGGKRFTIGNGFSLTPQAQLAYSRVDFDGFTDRFGALVSLGNADSLLGRVGLSLNHRKSWSDGARSDLYAIGNLHYEFLDGTNVDVAGTGFASANDRLWGSIGGGGSYSWAGGRYTVFGEATYRASLQDAGDNHSYKGTAGLRVVW
;
A
#
# COMPACT_ATOMS: atom_id res chain seq x y z
N MET A 1 20.02 -38.00 -14.95
CA MET A 1 20.45 -38.02 -16.36
C MET A 1 20.07 -39.37 -16.93
N PRO A 2 19.52 -39.47 -18.15
CA PRO A 2 19.44 -38.47 -19.23
C PRO A 2 18.08 -37.72 -19.19
N GLU A 3 17.98 -36.39 -19.22
CA GLU A 3 18.24 -35.42 -20.29
C GLU A 3 17.48 -35.67 -21.61
N CYS A 4 16.41 -34.88 -21.83
CA CYS A 4 16.29 -34.01 -23.00
C CYS A 4 15.09 -33.03 -22.90
N ASN A 5 15.44 -31.74 -22.72
CA ASN A 5 14.88 -30.51 -23.31
C ASN A 5 13.37 -30.14 -23.27
N LEU A 6 13.11 -29.08 -22.49
CA LEU A 6 12.13 -27.98 -22.67
C LEU A 6 12.41 -27.17 -23.98
N PRO A 7 11.60 -26.19 -24.48
CA PRO A 7 10.71 -25.29 -23.71
C PRO A 7 9.44 -24.70 -24.39
N GLY A 8 8.61 -23.99 -23.60
CA GLY A 8 8.18 -22.64 -23.99
C GLY A 8 6.68 -22.35 -24.20
N GLY A 9 6.17 -21.39 -23.40
CA GLY A 9 5.02 -20.51 -23.70
C GLY A 9 3.64 -21.08 -23.41
N GLY A 10 2.68 -20.41 -22.77
CA GLY A 10 2.54 -18.98 -22.51
C GLY A 10 1.10 -18.52 -22.84
N LYS A 11 0.24 -18.51 -21.82
CA LYS A 11 -0.96 -17.65 -21.61
C LYS A 11 -2.20 -17.78 -22.53
N ASN A 12 -3.32 -17.97 -21.82
CA ASN A 12 -4.57 -17.20 -21.81
C ASN A 12 -5.86 -17.72 -22.51
N LYS A 13 -6.86 -17.85 -21.64
CA LYS A 13 -8.31 -17.53 -21.77
C LYS A 13 -9.21 -18.48 -22.56
N GLY A 14 -10.28 -18.91 -21.86
CA GLY A 14 -11.63 -18.89 -22.42
C GLY A 14 -12.46 -20.16 -22.24
N LEU A 15 -13.29 -20.14 -21.18
CA LEU A 15 -14.67 -20.63 -21.08
C LEU A 15 -15.13 -21.97 -21.71
N SER A 16 -16.08 -22.56 -20.96
CA SER A 16 -17.20 -23.42 -21.39
C SER A 16 -17.02 -24.95 -21.30
N THR A 17 -17.60 -25.49 -20.22
CA THR A 17 -18.57 -26.60 -20.19
C THR A 17 -18.79 -27.44 -21.47
N MET A 18 -18.48 -28.75 -21.40
CA MET A 18 -19.29 -29.93 -21.80
C MET A 18 -18.42 -31.19 -21.59
N ARG A 19 -18.81 -32.19 -20.79
CA ARG A 19 -19.67 -33.36 -21.10
C ARG A 19 -19.28 -34.17 -22.35
N GLU A 20 -18.89 -35.43 -22.09
CA GLU A 20 -19.24 -36.68 -22.81
C GLU A 20 -18.67 -36.84 -24.25
N CYS A 21 -18.26 -38.01 -24.79
CA CYS A 21 -18.62 -39.40 -24.55
C CYS A 21 -17.71 -40.35 -25.39
N ILE A 22 -17.91 -41.66 -25.19
CA ILE A 22 -17.70 -42.87 -26.06
C ILE A 22 -17.08 -43.94 -25.15
N GLY A 23 -17.75 -45.02 -24.75
CA GLY A 23 -18.68 -45.92 -25.46
C GLY A 23 -18.01 -47.31 -25.43
N ALA A 24 -18.61 -48.42 -25.02
CA ALA A 24 -19.84 -49.02 -25.53
C ALA A 24 -20.35 -50.09 -24.51
N THR A 25 -21.65 -50.14 -24.15
CA THR A 25 -22.81 -50.77 -24.84
C THR A 25 -22.85 -52.29 -24.56
N THR A 26 -23.93 -52.88 -24.02
CA THR A 26 -25.21 -53.17 -24.71
C THR A 26 -26.22 -53.70 -23.65
N ILE A 27 -27.32 -53.00 -23.31
CA ILE A 27 -28.70 -53.03 -23.89
C ILE A 27 -29.43 -54.37 -23.57
N ALA A 28 -30.67 -54.47 -23.06
CA ALA A 28 -31.89 -53.68 -23.30
C ALA A 28 -32.90 -53.86 -22.13
N ARG A 29 -33.59 -52.78 -21.69
CA ARG A 29 -35.01 -52.41 -21.98
C ARG A 29 -36.05 -53.08 -21.05
N HIS A 30 -37.11 -52.43 -20.55
CA HIS A 30 -37.54 -51.02 -20.50
C HIS A 30 -38.86 -50.98 -19.67
N VAL A 31 -39.09 -49.86 -18.93
CA VAL A 31 -40.40 -49.19 -18.63
C VAL A 31 -41.37 -49.94 -17.70
N GLY A 32 -42.06 -49.35 -16.72
CA GLY A 32 -42.21 -47.97 -16.26
C GLY A 32 -43.35 -47.90 -15.21
N ASP A 33 -43.39 -46.77 -14.51
CA ASP A 33 -44.51 -46.13 -13.81
C ASP A 33 -45.22 -46.77 -12.59
N ASN A 34 -45.57 -45.85 -11.70
CA ASN A 34 -46.05 -46.00 -10.32
C ASN A 34 -47.59 -45.78 -10.26
N PRO A 35 -48.25 -45.84 -9.08
CA PRO A 35 -49.36 -46.75 -8.71
C PRO A 35 -50.79 -46.17 -8.90
N PRO A 36 -51.89 -46.92 -8.61
CA PRO A 36 -52.54 -46.82 -7.29
C PRO A 36 -53.31 -48.09 -6.78
N ASN A 37 -53.64 -48.08 -5.48
CA ASN A 37 -54.54 -48.97 -4.71
C ASN A 37 -56.02 -48.87 -5.18
N PRO A 38 -57.07 -49.58 -4.67
CA PRO A 38 -57.24 -50.85 -3.93
C PRO A 38 -58.40 -51.78 -4.45
N ARG A 39 -58.60 -52.92 -3.76
CA ARG A 39 -59.86 -53.72 -3.53
C ARG A 39 -60.26 -54.90 -4.45
N LEU A 40 -60.58 -55.99 -3.72
CA LEU A 40 -61.68 -56.98 -3.87
C LEU A 40 -61.50 -58.27 -4.70
N THR A 41 -61.30 -59.37 -3.95
CA THR A 41 -62.05 -60.64 -3.96
C THR A 41 -62.14 -61.51 -5.23
N SER A 42 -61.68 -62.75 -5.07
CA SER A 42 -62.49 -64.00 -5.04
C SER A 42 -61.88 -65.14 -5.87
N ARG A 43 -61.74 -66.30 -5.18
CA ARG A 43 -61.99 -67.69 -5.66
C ARG A 43 -61.12 -68.21 -6.83
N THR A 44 -60.54 -69.41 -6.86
CA THR A 44 -60.73 -70.66 -6.08
C THR A 44 -59.69 -71.69 -6.56
N ARG A 45 -59.21 -72.55 -5.63
CA ARG A 45 -58.93 -74.02 -5.75
C ARG A 45 -57.97 -74.51 -6.84
N ALA A 46 -57.16 -75.56 -6.67
CA ALA A 46 -56.85 -76.47 -5.57
C ALA A 46 -55.67 -77.34 -6.04
N HIS A 47 -54.81 -77.79 -5.13
CA HIS A 47 -54.54 -79.22 -5.01
C HIS A 47 -54.18 -79.57 -3.57
N PHE A 48 -54.93 -80.54 -3.07
CA PHE A 48 -55.07 -81.03 -1.71
C PHE A 48 -54.82 -82.54 -1.77
N HIS A 49 -54.47 -83.13 -0.62
CA HIS A 49 -54.38 -84.55 -0.23
C HIS A 49 -52.94 -85.04 -0.05
N ARG A 50 -52.53 -85.58 1.11
CA ARG A 50 -53.22 -86.40 2.15
C ARG A 50 -52.60 -86.09 3.54
N LEU A 51 -53.19 -86.29 4.73
CA LEU A 51 -54.35 -87.02 5.27
C LEU A 51 -54.52 -86.47 6.73
N LEU A 52 -55.60 -85.85 7.22
CA LEU A 52 -57.01 -86.22 7.53
C LEU A 52 -57.23 -87.26 8.65
N LEU A 53 -58.16 -86.90 9.56
CA LEU A 53 -58.89 -87.63 10.64
C LEU A 53 -58.35 -87.32 12.06
N MET A 54 -59.12 -86.81 13.03
CA MET A 54 -60.57 -86.78 13.27
C MET A 54 -61.00 -85.55 14.08
N SER A 55 -62.19 -85.05 13.79
CA SER A 55 -63.02 -84.18 14.63
C SER A 55 -64.12 -85.01 15.29
N ALA A 56 -64.01 -85.23 16.60
CA ALA A 56 -65.11 -85.57 17.51
C ALA A 56 -64.54 -85.62 18.94
N SER A 57 -64.68 -84.54 19.72
CA SER A 57 -64.70 -84.49 21.21
C SER A 57 -64.76 -83.04 21.70
N VAL A 58 -65.87 -82.35 21.41
CA VAL A 58 -66.35 -81.28 22.30
C VAL A 58 -67.12 -82.01 23.39
N VAL A 59 -66.85 -81.70 24.68
CA VAL A 59 -67.43 -82.24 25.94
C VAL A 59 -66.49 -83.10 26.83
N ALA A 60 -65.25 -83.44 26.44
CA ALA A 60 -64.33 -84.20 27.33
C ALA A 60 -62.88 -83.66 27.40
N LEU A 61 -62.66 -82.37 27.15
CA LEU A 61 -61.36 -81.71 27.37
C LEU A 61 -61.52 -80.40 28.17
N SER A 62 -62.45 -80.42 29.13
CA SER A 62 -62.64 -79.43 30.19
C SER A 62 -62.47 -80.04 31.59
N ALA A 63 -62.04 -81.30 31.69
CA ALA A 63 -61.89 -82.07 32.94
C ALA A 63 -60.47 -82.65 33.18
N LEU A 64 -59.48 -82.24 32.39
CA LEU A 64 -58.04 -82.36 32.73
C LEU A 64 -57.47 -80.97 32.95
N MET A 65 -58.11 -80.20 33.82
CA MET A 65 -57.38 -79.19 34.55
C MET A 65 -56.66 -79.93 35.68
N PRO A 66 -55.35 -79.73 35.90
CA PRO A 66 -54.81 -80.05 37.21
C PRO A 66 -55.70 -79.32 38.21
N GLY A 67 -56.36 -80.07 39.10
CA GLY A 67 -57.07 -79.46 40.22
C GLY A 67 -56.13 -78.43 40.83
N SER A 68 -56.63 -77.21 41.05
CA SER A 68 -55.86 -76.11 41.60
C SER A 68 -54.99 -76.64 42.73
N ALA A 69 -53.68 -76.76 42.49
CA ALA A 69 -52.75 -77.22 43.50
C ALA A 69 -52.98 -76.34 44.72
N ALA A 70 -53.27 -76.97 45.87
CA ALA A 70 -53.54 -76.24 47.09
C ALA A 70 -52.40 -75.24 47.34
N ALA A 71 -52.74 -74.02 47.77
CA ALA A 71 -51.75 -72.98 47.96
C ALA A 71 -50.66 -73.47 48.92
N GLN A 72 -49.41 -73.45 48.45
CA GLN A 72 -48.28 -73.84 49.27
C GLN A 72 -47.91 -72.67 50.18
N THR A 73 -47.83 -72.94 51.47
CA THR A 73 -47.57 -71.92 52.49
C THR A 73 -46.19 -72.17 53.08
N TRP A 74 -45.35 -71.13 53.13
CA TRP A 74 -44.05 -71.18 53.77
C TRP A 74 -44.21 -71.43 55.27
N THR A 75 -43.48 -72.40 55.81
CA THR A 75 -43.46 -72.72 57.24
C THR A 75 -42.10 -72.42 57.87
N GLY A 76 -41.02 -72.38 57.07
CA GLY A 76 -39.65 -72.09 57.54
C GLY A 76 -39.10 -73.10 58.54
N ALA A 77 -39.64 -74.33 58.57
CA ALA A 77 -39.40 -75.29 59.63
C ALA A 77 -37.93 -75.70 59.84
N THR A 78 -37.09 -75.62 58.80
CA THR A 78 -35.71 -76.14 58.84
C THR A 78 -34.63 -75.18 58.35
N SER A 79 -34.95 -74.26 57.43
CA SER A 79 -34.01 -73.24 56.93
C SER A 79 -34.77 -72.10 56.24
N ASN A 80 -34.05 -71.12 55.69
CA ASN A 80 -34.59 -70.09 54.81
C ASN A 80 -34.58 -70.48 53.32
N ASP A 81 -34.09 -71.67 52.95
CA ASP A 81 -33.91 -72.07 51.55
C ASP A 81 -35.24 -72.47 50.90
N TRP A 82 -35.63 -71.73 49.85
CA TRP A 82 -36.84 -71.98 49.05
C TRP A 82 -36.90 -73.42 48.52
N THR A 83 -35.75 -74.00 48.18
CA THR A 83 -35.66 -75.30 47.51
C THR A 83 -35.82 -76.50 48.45
N VAL A 84 -35.78 -76.27 49.76
CA VAL A 84 -35.92 -77.32 50.77
C VAL A 84 -37.41 -77.61 51.02
N GLY A 85 -37.87 -78.80 50.61
CA GLY A 85 -39.27 -79.19 50.64
C GLY A 85 -39.91 -79.15 52.05
N SER A 86 -39.17 -79.47 53.11
CA SER A 86 -39.66 -79.43 54.50
C SER A 86 -40.00 -78.02 55.00
N ASN A 87 -39.55 -76.96 54.30
CA ASN A 87 -39.96 -75.60 54.63
C ASN A 87 -41.36 -75.24 54.10
N TRP A 88 -42.03 -76.15 53.37
CA TRP A 88 -43.36 -75.95 52.80
C TRP A 88 -44.39 -76.89 53.43
N ASN A 89 -45.63 -76.41 53.60
CA ASN A 89 -46.74 -77.18 54.20
C ASN A 89 -47.09 -78.50 53.49
N THR A 90 -46.64 -78.69 52.26
CA THR A 90 -46.82 -79.92 51.47
C THR A 90 -45.61 -80.86 51.50
N GLY A 91 -44.50 -80.46 52.14
CA GLY A 91 -43.25 -81.22 52.19
C GLY A 91 -42.41 -81.17 50.89
N THR A 92 -42.86 -80.44 49.87
CA THR A 92 -42.17 -80.26 48.58
C THR A 92 -42.06 -78.79 48.21
N ALA A 93 -40.96 -78.38 47.56
CA ALA A 93 -40.81 -77.02 47.08
C ALA A 93 -41.78 -76.69 45.93
N PRO A 94 -42.28 -75.45 45.82
CA PRO A 94 -43.21 -75.06 44.77
C PRO A 94 -42.62 -75.17 43.37
N ALA A 95 -43.28 -75.95 42.52
CA ALA A 95 -43.01 -76.08 41.09
C ALA A 95 -44.17 -75.55 40.21
N GLY A 96 -45.10 -74.82 40.80
CA GLY A 96 -46.31 -74.27 40.19
C GLY A 96 -47.40 -74.01 41.24
N GLY A 97 -48.53 -73.40 40.85
CA GLY A 97 -49.63 -73.10 41.79
C GLY A 97 -49.36 -71.91 42.71
N ALA A 98 -50.32 -71.59 43.59
CA ALA A 98 -50.24 -70.41 44.47
C ALA A 98 -49.25 -70.64 45.62
N VAL A 99 -48.44 -69.63 45.94
CA VAL A 99 -47.44 -69.61 47.00
C VAL A 99 -47.74 -68.46 47.95
N ASN A 100 -47.80 -68.75 49.25
CA ASN A 100 -47.94 -67.76 50.33
C ASN A 100 -46.69 -67.77 51.21
N ILE A 101 -45.96 -66.66 51.24
CA ILE A 101 -44.94 -66.39 52.25
C ILE A 101 -45.63 -65.68 53.41
N VAL A 102 -45.59 -66.30 54.58
CA VAL A 102 -46.35 -65.88 55.76
C VAL A 102 -45.62 -64.78 56.54
N PRO A 103 -46.35 -64.01 57.36
CA PRO A 103 -45.80 -62.95 58.22
C PRO A 103 -44.56 -63.41 59.03
N GLY A 104 -43.54 -62.54 59.14
CA GLY A 104 -42.32 -62.81 59.90
C GLY A 104 -41.31 -63.74 59.21
N SER A 105 -41.58 -64.17 57.97
CA SER A 105 -40.69 -65.08 57.25
C SER A 105 -39.48 -64.36 56.65
N ASN A 106 -38.36 -65.08 56.56
CA ASN A 106 -37.21 -64.70 55.76
C ASN A 106 -36.88 -65.84 54.79
N VAL A 107 -37.28 -65.70 53.53
CA VAL A 107 -37.15 -66.75 52.49
C VAL A 107 -36.07 -66.36 51.49
N VAL A 108 -35.25 -67.32 51.08
CA VAL A 108 -34.17 -67.14 50.11
C VAL A 108 -34.27 -68.18 49.00
N LEU A 109 -34.52 -67.73 47.77
CA LEU A 109 -34.29 -68.51 46.55
C LEU A 109 -32.88 -68.22 46.06
N GLY A 110 -32.01 -69.21 46.14
CA GLY A 110 -30.60 -69.06 45.78
C GLY A 110 -29.63 -69.14 46.96
N VAL A 111 -29.97 -69.89 48.01
CA VAL A 111 -28.95 -70.35 48.99
C VAL A 111 -27.90 -71.17 48.25
N SER A 112 -28.35 -72.07 47.36
CA SER A 112 -27.51 -72.70 46.32
C SER A 112 -27.56 -71.87 45.02
N PRO A 113 -26.43 -71.59 44.36
CA PRO A 113 -26.41 -70.81 43.12
C PRO A 113 -27.24 -71.42 41.99
N GLY A 114 -27.90 -70.57 41.19
CA GLY A 114 -28.65 -70.98 40.00
C GLY A 114 -29.99 -71.69 40.25
N ALA A 115 -30.57 -71.57 41.44
CA ALA A 115 -31.83 -72.22 41.78
C ALA A 115 -33.00 -71.67 40.94
N THR A 116 -34.03 -72.49 40.70
CA THR A 116 -35.24 -72.07 39.96
C THR A 116 -36.50 -72.28 40.78
N GLY A 117 -37.38 -71.29 40.81
CA GLY A 117 -38.72 -71.38 41.40
C GLY A 117 -39.80 -71.04 40.37
N THR A 118 -40.93 -71.74 40.42
CA THR A 118 -42.10 -71.44 39.56
C THR A 118 -43.39 -71.43 40.38
N THR A 119 -44.23 -70.43 40.18
CA THR A 119 -45.51 -70.25 40.89
C THR A 119 -46.54 -69.58 39.96
N SER A 120 -47.84 -69.81 40.18
CA SER A 120 -48.88 -69.04 39.50
C SER A 120 -49.09 -67.70 40.21
N THR A 121 -49.41 -67.72 41.51
CA THR A 121 -49.63 -66.52 42.33
C THR A 121 -48.67 -66.51 43.51
N LEU A 122 -47.81 -65.49 43.62
CA LEU A 122 -46.94 -65.28 44.78
C LEU A 122 -47.53 -64.21 45.71
N ASN A 123 -47.84 -64.56 46.95
CA ASN A 123 -48.23 -63.59 47.97
C ASN A 123 -47.15 -63.50 49.04
N VAL A 124 -46.52 -62.34 49.17
CA VAL A 124 -45.58 -62.02 50.27
C VAL A 124 -46.36 -61.16 51.27
N ARG A 125 -46.90 -61.83 52.29
CA ARG A 125 -47.89 -61.26 53.21
C ARG A 125 -47.28 -60.94 54.57
N ASP A 126 -47.89 -60.01 55.29
CA ASP A 126 -47.46 -59.66 56.65
C ASP A 126 -48.64 -59.46 57.63
N LEU A 127 -48.36 -59.32 58.93
CA LEU A 127 -49.29 -58.93 60.00
C LEU A 127 -48.98 -57.51 60.47
N VAL A 128 -49.95 -56.86 61.13
CA VAL A 128 -49.77 -55.53 61.73
C VAL A 128 -48.54 -55.54 62.65
N GLY A 129 -47.50 -54.78 62.31
CA GLY A 129 -46.25 -54.66 63.09
C GLY A 129 -45.16 -55.70 62.81
N GLY A 130 -45.30 -56.58 61.80
CA GLY A 130 -44.30 -57.58 61.40
C GLY A 130 -43.32 -57.09 60.31
N THR A 131 -42.41 -57.99 59.87
CA THR A 131 -41.58 -57.79 58.67
C THR A 131 -41.41 -59.13 57.95
N THR A 132 -41.71 -59.17 56.66
CA THR A 132 -41.59 -60.38 55.82
C THR A 132 -40.67 -60.13 54.63
N ASN A 133 -39.70 -61.03 54.44
CA ASN A 133 -38.65 -60.90 53.44
C ASN A 133 -38.63 -62.10 52.47
N LEU A 134 -38.50 -61.81 51.17
CA LEU A 134 -38.12 -62.78 50.14
C LEU A 134 -36.90 -62.26 49.40
N THR A 135 -35.85 -63.07 49.30
CA THR A 135 -34.64 -62.76 48.53
C THR A 135 -34.47 -63.74 47.38
N ILE A 136 -34.20 -63.24 46.18
CA ILE A 136 -33.83 -64.02 44.99
C ILE A 136 -32.40 -63.65 44.64
N GLN A 137 -31.46 -64.60 44.71
CA GLN A 137 -30.03 -64.29 44.64
C GLN A 137 -29.17 -65.36 43.95
N ASN A 138 -27.88 -65.08 43.81
CA ASN A 138 -26.85 -66.01 43.31
C ASN A 138 -27.18 -66.64 41.93
N GLY A 139 -27.67 -65.85 40.98
CA GLY A 139 -27.99 -66.34 39.63
C GLY A 139 -29.32 -67.10 39.54
N SER A 140 -30.13 -67.08 40.60
CA SER A 140 -31.39 -67.85 40.67
C SER A 140 -32.53 -67.17 39.91
N THR A 141 -33.46 -67.96 39.38
CA THR A 141 -34.62 -67.46 38.61
C THR A 141 -35.94 -67.83 39.26
N LEU A 142 -36.77 -66.83 39.59
CA LEU A 142 -38.18 -67.03 39.94
C LEU A 142 -39.08 -66.71 38.75
N THR A 143 -40.06 -67.55 38.48
CA THR A 143 -41.12 -67.28 37.49
C THR A 143 -42.49 -67.29 38.17
N SER A 144 -43.25 -66.20 38.06
CA SER A 144 -44.60 -66.05 38.62
C SER A 144 -45.60 -65.54 37.58
N THR A 145 -46.89 -65.89 37.66
CA THR A 145 -47.90 -65.17 36.84
C THR A 145 -48.23 -63.84 37.52
N THR A 146 -48.73 -63.87 38.75
CA THR A 146 -49.02 -62.68 39.55
C THR A 146 -48.24 -62.69 40.85
N ALA A 147 -47.86 -61.51 41.33
CA ALA A 147 -47.25 -61.34 42.63
C ALA A 147 -47.89 -60.18 43.40
N SER A 148 -48.04 -60.36 44.71
CA SER A 148 -48.60 -59.41 45.65
C SER A 148 -47.63 -59.25 46.83
N ILE A 149 -47.12 -58.04 47.03
CA ILE A 149 -46.17 -57.70 48.10
C ILE A 149 -46.88 -56.75 49.07
N GLY A 150 -47.07 -57.18 50.32
CA GLY A 150 -47.62 -56.35 51.38
C GLY A 150 -49.13 -56.07 51.27
N ASP A 151 -49.94 -57.09 50.95
CA ASP A 151 -51.39 -56.98 50.78
C ASP A 151 -52.20 -56.78 52.08
N VAL A 152 -51.54 -56.76 53.25
CA VAL A 152 -52.18 -56.62 54.58
C VAL A 152 -51.88 -55.26 55.19
N ALA A 153 -52.93 -54.55 55.65
CA ALA A 153 -52.78 -53.19 56.18
C ALA A 153 -51.87 -53.12 57.42
N GLY A 154 -50.91 -52.18 57.45
CA GLY A 154 -50.05 -51.91 58.61
C GLY A 154 -48.83 -52.84 58.80
N GLY A 155 -48.56 -53.77 57.87
CA GLY A 155 -47.34 -54.60 57.87
C GLY A 155 -46.18 -54.03 57.04
N ILE A 156 -45.03 -54.72 57.01
CA ILE A 156 -43.87 -54.45 56.16
C ILE A 156 -43.52 -55.71 55.34
N ALA A 157 -43.50 -55.60 54.01
CA ALA A 157 -43.11 -56.68 53.12
C ALA A 157 -42.01 -56.22 52.15
N THR A 158 -40.87 -56.91 52.16
CA THR A 158 -39.73 -56.60 51.29
C THR A 158 -39.40 -57.79 50.41
N VAL A 159 -39.33 -57.57 49.10
CA VAL A 159 -38.74 -58.52 48.16
C VAL A 159 -37.44 -57.93 47.63
N THR A 160 -36.36 -58.71 47.65
CA THR A 160 -35.05 -58.31 47.12
C THR A 160 -34.63 -59.28 46.01
N VAL A 161 -34.33 -58.77 44.82
CA VAL A 161 -33.71 -59.53 43.73
C VAL A 161 -32.30 -58.98 43.57
N THR A 162 -31.28 -59.76 43.92
CA THR A 162 -29.88 -59.28 44.02
C THR A 162 -28.90 -60.24 43.37
N GLY A 163 -27.79 -59.72 42.86
CA GLY A 163 -26.67 -60.48 42.32
C GLY A 163 -26.78 -60.73 40.83
N ALA A 164 -25.63 -60.75 40.17
CA ALA A 164 -25.53 -60.94 38.73
C ALA A 164 -26.19 -62.26 38.29
N GLY A 165 -27.01 -62.19 37.25
CA GLY A 165 -27.74 -63.34 36.71
C GLY A 165 -29.02 -63.71 37.46
N SER A 166 -29.26 -63.17 38.67
CA SER A 166 -30.51 -63.39 39.39
C SER A 166 -31.67 -62.72 38.65
N ARG A 167 -32.77 -63.45 38.50
CA ARG A 167 -33.89 -63.01 37.66
C ARG A 167 -35.25 -63.28 38.28
N TRP A 168 -36.17 -62.33 38.14
CA TRP A 168 -37.60 -62.55 38.39
C TRP A 168 -38.41 -62.26 37.14
N ASN A 169 -39.01 -63.31 36.56
CA ASN A 169 -39.98 -63.20 35.47
C ASN A 169 -41.39 -63.19 36.05
N ALA A 170 -42.16 -62.13 35.81
CA ALA A 170 -43.54 -62.04 36.24
C ALA A 170 -44.46 -61.55 35.12
N SER A 171 -45.74 -61.96 35.10
CA SER A 171 -46.72 -61.21 34.29
C SER A 171 -47.06 -59.89 35.00
N THR A 172 -47.49 -59.96 36.25
CA THR A 172 -47.85 -58.78 37.05
C THR A 172 -47.21 -58.83 38.44
N ILE A 173 -46.60 -57.72 38.88
CA ILE A 173 -46.13 -57.54 40.26
C ILE A 173 -46.89 -56.37 40.88
N ASN A 174 -47.50 -56.57 42.05
CA ASN A 174 -48.24 -55.55 42.79
C ASN A 174 -47.54 -55.29 44.13
N LEU A 175 -47.13 -54.03 44.35
CA LEU A 175 -46.73 -53.53 45.64
C LEU A 175 -47.95 -52.81 46.24
N PHE A 176 -48.44 -53.32 47.37
CA PHE A 176 -49.65 -52.81 47.99
C PHE A 176 -49.36 -51.65 48.95
N ALA A 177 -50.23 -50.64 48.99
CA ALA A 177 -50.07 -49.48 49.88
C ALA A 177 -50.96 -49.51 51.13
N GLY A 178 -51.59 -50.65 51.41
CA GLY A 178 -52.12 -50.93 52.75
C GLY A 178 -50.99 -51.16 53.76
N ALA A 179 -49.87 -51.72 53.30
CA ALA A 179 -48.65 -51.98 54.07
C ALA A 179 -47.48 -51.14 53.52
N THR A 180 -46.36 -51.13 54.24
CA THR A 180 -45.08 -50.67 53.69
C THR A 180 -44.51 -51.77 52.80
N SER A 181 -44.61 -51.62 51.48
CA SER A 181 -44.14 -52.62 50.51
C SER A 181 -42.90 -52.13 49.77
N VAL A 182 -41.86 -52.96 49.74
CA VAL A 182 -40.58 -52.63 49.09
C VAL A 182 -40.19 -53.74 48.12
N LEU A 183 -39.86 -53.36 46.88
CA LEU A 183 -39.15 -54.22 45.94
C LEU A 183 -37.79 -53.61 45.66
N ASN A 184 -36.73 -54.30 46.07
CA ASN A 184 -35.36 -53.95 45.75
C ASN A 184 -34.89 -54.84 44.59
N VAL A 185 -34.36 -54.23 43.53
CA VAL A 185 -33.69 -54.92 42.43
C VAL A 185 -32.27 -54.39 42.39
N THR A 186 -31.29 -55.22 42.76
CA THR A 186 -29.92 -54.75 43.01
C THR A 186 -28.82 -55.61 42.38
N ASP A 187 -27.60 -55.08 42.36
CA ASP A 187 -26.35 -55.83 42.16
C ASP A 187 -26.29 -56.71 40.89
N GLY A 188 -26.77 -56.19 39.77
CA GLY A 188 -26.77 -56.85 38.46
C GLY A 188 -27.97 -57.76 38.20
N ALA A 189 -28.95 -57.79 39.09
CA ALA A 189 -30.17 -58.57 38.91
C ALA A 189 -31.08 -58.02 37.80
N THR A 190 -32.01 -58.86 37.32
CA THR A 190 -33.03 -58.46 36.34
C THR A 190 -34.44 -58.81 36.80
N VAL A 191 -35.35 -57.85 36.79
CA VAL A 191 -36.81 -58.11 36.88
C VAL A 191 -37.42 -57.91 35.50
N SER A 192 -38.16 -58.90 35.00
CA SER A 192 -38.84 -58.83 33.72
C SER A 192 -40.34 -58.99 33.88
N VAL A 193 -41.09 -58.02 33.35
CA VAL A 193 -42.56 -57.98 33.46
C VAL A 193 -43.23 -58.03 32.10
N THR A 194 -44.14 -58.98 31.86
CA THR A 194 -44.86 -59.12 30.57
C THR A 194 -46.20 -58.40 30.53
N SER A 195 -46.75 -57.98 31.67
CA SER A 195 -47.97 -57.15 31.75
C SER A 195 -47.72 -55.82 32.45
N ARG A 196 -47.57 -55.77 33.78
CA ARG A 196 -47.39 -54.49 34.50
C ARG A 196 -46.72 -54.69 35.87
N LEU A 197 -45.86 -53.75 36.26
CA LEU A 197 -45.41 -53.61 37.66
C LEU A 197 -46.20 -52.45 38.28
N ILE A 198 -46.91 -52.68 39.38
CA ILE A 198 -47.77 -51.68 40.00
C ILE A 198 -47.21 -51.33 41.38
N VAL A 199 -46.92 -50.04 41.60
CA VAL A 199 -46.41 -49.48 42.85
C VAL A 199 -47.53 -48.71 43.55
N GLY A 200 -48.04 -49.25 44.65
CA GLY A 200 -49.04 -48.62 45.50
C GLY A 200 -50.49 -48.86 45.06
N THR A 201 -50.93 -50.12 45.08
CA THR A 201 -52.32 -50.53 44.72
C THR A 201 -52.96 -51.43 45.78
N PRO A 202 -54.27 -51.27 46.12
CA PRO A 202 -55.09 -50.08 45.88
C PRO A 202 -54.53 -48.86 46.66
N ALA A 203 -55.11 -47.69 46.47
CA ALA A 203 -54.70 -46.50 47.22
C ALA A 203 -54.86 -46.73 48.74
N GLY A 204 -53.83 -46.43 49.51
CA GLY A 204 -53.78 -46.64 50.97
C GLY A 204 -52.91 -45.58 51.67
N THR A 205 -52.74 -45.71 52.99
CA THR A 205 -51.99 -44.76 53.83
C THR A 205 -50.52 -45.14 54.04
N SER A 206 -50.03 -46.27 53.54
CA SER A 206 -48.62 -46.67 53.70
C SER A 206 -47.82 -46.41 52.41
N THR A 207 -46.50 -46.62 52.45
CA THR A 207 -45.58 -46.38 51.33
C THR A 207 -45.39 -47.64 50.48
N ALA A 208 -45.26 -47.48 49.17
CA ALA A 208 -44.89 -48.55 48.25
C ALA A 208 -43.68 -48.08 47.43
N THR A 209 -42.56 -48.79 47.53
CA THR A 209 -41.29 -48.34 46.94
C THR A 209 -40.68 -49.42 46.06
N LEU A 210 -40.40 -49.07 44.81
CA LEU A 210 -39.53 -49.84 43.92
C LEU A 210 -38.15 -49.16 43.89
N ASN A 211 -37.13 -49.86 44.38
CA ASN A 211 -35.74 -49.42 44.26
C ASN A 211 -35.04 -50.29 43.22
N ILE A 212 -34.43 -49.64 42.23
CA ILE A 212 -33.59 -50.30 41.23
C ILE A 212 -32.19 -49.71 41.37
N SER A 213 -31.24 -50.50 41.90
CA SER A 213 -29.88 -50.02 42.16
C SER A 213 -28.84 -50.92 41.49
N ASN A 214 -28.07 -50.41 40.52
CA ASN A 214 -27.12 -51.22 39.73
C ASN A 214 -27.79 -52.46 39.10
N ALA A 215 -29.00 -52.33 38.56
CA ALA A 215 -29.80 -53.47 38.12
C ALA A 215 -30.74 -53.14 36.96
N THR A 216 -31.36 -54.16 36.37
CA THR A 216 -32.21 -54.02 35.17
C THR A 216 -33.68 -54.32 35.44
N VAL A 217 -34.57 -53.45 34.96
CA VAL A 217 -35.98 -53.76 34.75
C VAL A 217 -36.24 -53.88 33.25
N GLU A 218 -36.62 -55.08 32.80
CA GLU A 218 -36.94 -55.38 31.41
C GLU A 218 -38.46 -55.37 31.22
N ASN A 219 -38.98 -54.32 30.56
CA ASN A 219 -40.40 -54.19 30.31
C ASN A 219 -40.80 -54.84 28.99
N ARG A 220 -41.66 -55.86 29.10
CA ARG A 220 -42.31 -56.58 27.99
C ARG A 220 -43.81 -56.30 27.92
N GLY A 221 -44.33 -55.33 28.70
CA GLY A 221 -45.74 -54.96 28.80
C GLY A 221 -45.99 -53.45 28.99
N PHE A 222 -47.02 -53.07 29.76
CA PHE A 222 -47.49 -51.69 29.94
C PHE A 222 -46.57 -50.77 30.79
N GLY A 223 -45.48 -51.29 31.38
CA GLY A 223 -44.54 -50.51 32.18
C GLY A 223 -44.75 -50.54 33.69
N ILE A 224 -44.18 -49.56 34.38
CA ILE A 224 -44.42 -49.33 35.82
C ILE A 224 -45.63 -48.40 35.98
N SER A 225 -46.57 -48.77 36.85
CA SER A 225 -47.73 -47.98 37.19
C SER A 225 -47.68 -47.60 38.67
N VAL A 226 -47.62 -46.31 38.97
CA VAL A 226 -47.79 -45.79 40.32
C VAL A 226 -49.29 -45.54 40.57
N GLY A 227 -49.85 -46.22 41.56
CA GLY A 227 -51.29 -46.28 41.81
C GLY A 227 -51.82 -45.25 42.81
N ASN A 228 -50.95 -44.56 43.55
CA ASN A 228 -51.33 -43.54 44.54
C ASN A 228 -50.19 -42.53 44.79
N ALA A 229 -50.45 -41.48 45.57
CA ALA A 229 -49.51 -40.38 45.83
C ALA A 229 -48.26 -40.75 46.67
N ARG A 230 -48.24 -41.89 47.36
CA ARG A 230 -47.12 -42.38 48.20
C ARG A 230 -46.30 -43.49 47.54
N GLY A 231 -46.62 -43.86 46.29
CA GLY A 231 -45.80 -44.76 45.51
C GLY A 231 -44.54 -44.05 45.01
N GLN A 232 -43.39 -44.71 45.10
CA GLN A 232 -42.11 -44.16 44.66
C GLN A 232 -41.31 -45.19 43.86
N VAL A 233 -40.68 -44.72 42.79
CA VAL A 233 -39.73 -45.48 41.96
C VAL A 233 -38.40 -44.74 42.01
N ASN A 234 -37.39 -45.41 42.58
CA ASN A 234 -36.04 -44.89 42.69
C ASN A 234 -35.12 -45.61 41.70
N PHE A 235 -34.45 -44.83 40.85
CA PHE A 235 -33.47 -45.30 39.88
C PHE A 235 -32.07 -44.89 40.32
N ASP A 236 -31.19 -45.85 40.59
CA ASP A 236 -29.83 -45.60 41.07
C ASP A 236 -28.81 -46.46 40.31
N ASN A 237 -28.19 -45.95 39.25
CA ASN A 237 -27.47 -46.78 38.28
C ASN A 237 -28.38 -47.90 37.73
N ALA A 238 -29.64 -47.54 37.49
CA ALA A 238 -30.67 -48.47 37.02
C ALA A 238 -30.66 -48.55 35.49
N THR A 239 -31.01 -49.71 34.94
CA THR A 239 -31.32 -49.87 33.51
C THR A 239 -32.79 -50.21 33.32
N PHE A 240 -33.53 -49.36 32.60
CA PHE A 240 -34.82 -49.71 32.04
C PHE A 240 -34.63 -50.19 30.60
N ARG A 241 -34.96 -51.45 30.31
CA ARG A 241 -34.86 -52.03 28.96
C ARG A 241 -36.25 -52.26 28.37
N ALA A 242 -36.52 -51.69 27.21
CA ALA A 242 -37.73 -51.96 26.45
C ALA A 242 -37.59 -53.22 25.59
N ALA A 243 -38.67 -53.99 25.49
CA ALA A 243 -38.77 -55.14 24.59
C ALA A 243 -40.01 -55.07 23.67
N ILE A 244 -40.83 -54.02 23.81
CA ILE A 244 -42.00 -53.73 22.99
C ILE A 244 -42.14 -52.23 22.74
N ASN A 245 -42.87 -51.85 21.68
CA ASN A 245 -43.27 -50.46 21.44
C ASN A 245 -44.25 -49.96 22.50
N THR A 246 -44.25 -48.65 22.75
CA THR A 246 -45.12 -47.95 23.73
C THR A 246 -44.90 -48.38 25.17
N SER A 247 -43.68 -48.82 25.48
CA SER A 247 -43.24 -49.10 26.83
C SER A 247 -43.21 -47.80 27.65
N ASN A 248 -44.16 -47.62 28.58
CA ASN A 248 -44.07 -46.53 29.55
C ASN A 248 -43.01 -46.88 30.59
N ILE A 249 -42.09 -45.95 30.92
CA ILE A 249 -41.14 -46.19 32.02
C ILE A 249 -41.90 -46.21 33.33
N SER A 250 -42.60 -45.10 33.64
CA SER A 250 -43.50 -44.98 34.77
C SER A 250 -44.60 -43.95 34.50
N ASN A 251 -45.81 -44.19 35.00
CA ASN A 251 -46.88 -43.17 35.00
C ASN A 251 -46.95 -42.36 36.33
N GLY A 252 -46.02 -42.54 37.26
CA GLY A 252 -45.92 -41.70 38.47
C GLY A 252 -45.60 -40.24 38.11
N THR A 253 -45.80 -39.31 39.05
CA THR A 253 -45.36 -37.91 38.88
C THR A 253 -43.82 -37.83 38.81
N ALA A 254 -43.26 -36.68 38.39
CA ALA A 254 -41.81 -36.48 38.38
C ALA A 254 -41.17 -36.79 39.74
N ASP A 255 -41.77 -36.32 40.85
CA ASP A 255 -41.29 -36.57 42.22
C ASP A 255 -41.34 -38.04 42.62
N GLN A 256 -42.27 -38.80 42.05
CA GLN A 256 -42.37 -40.25 42.26
C GLN A 256 -41.38 -41.03 41.41
N ASN A 257 -40.85 -40.44 40.34
CA ASN A 257 -39.87 -41.04 39.44
C ASN A 257 -38.49 -40.39 39.70
N ASN A 258 -37.88 -40.78 40.81
CA ASN A 258 -36.64 -40.18 41.29
C ASN A 258 -35.41 -40.85 40.67
N ILE A 259 -34.54 -40.07 40.03
CA ILE A 259 -33.22 -40.48 39.58
C ILE A 259 -32.21 -40.12 40.68
N ALA A 260 -31.82 -41.12 41.45
CA ALA A 260 -30.78 -41.03 42.47
C ALA A 260 -29.38 -40.89 41.85
N ALA A 261 -28.36 -40.68 42.68
CA ALA A 261 -27.02 -40.27 42.25
C ALA A 261 -26.36 -41.17 41.19
N GLY A 262 -26.63 -42.48 41.19
CA GLY A 262 -26.11 -43.42 40.18
C GLY A 262 -26.75 -43.28 38.79
N GLY A 263 -27.87 -42.58 38.65
CA GLY A 263 -28.51 -42.30 37.36
C GLY A 263 -29.48 -43.38 36.83
N LEU A 264 -30.09 -43.07 35.69
CA LEU A 264 -31.01 -43.96 34.96
C LEU A 264 -30.51 -44.15 33.53
N THR A 265 -30.30 -45.39 33.11
CA THR A 265 -30.11 -45.78 31.72
C THR A 265 -31.43 -46.27 31.12
N VAL A 266 -31.87 -45.65 30.03
CA VAL A 266 -33.00 -46.11 29.22
C VAL A 266 -32.45 -46.76 27.95
N ASP A 267 -32.52 -48.08 27.90
CA ASP A 267 -32.25 -48.88 26.72
C ASP A 267 -33.54 -49.07 25.93
N SER A 268 -33.70 -48.26 24.87
CA SER A 268 -34.89 -48.36 24.03
C SER A 268 -34.89 -49.60 23.14
N ASN A 269 -33.74 -50.26 22.93
CA ASN A 269 -33.62 -51.50 22.17
C ASN A 269 -34.35 -51.51 20.81
N GLY A 270 -34.40 -50.35 20.12
CA GLY A 270 -35.10 -50.19 18.84
C GLY A 270 -36.59 -49.80 18.93
N PHE A 271 -37.16 -49.68 20.13
CA PHE A 271 -38.57 -49.38 20.36
C PHE A 271 -38.85 -47.92 20.76
N LEU A 272 -40.11 -47.51 20.65
CA LEU A 272 -40.61 -46.27 21.26
C LEU A 272 -40.87 -46.47 22.76
N VAL A 273 -40.15 -45.71 23.59
CA VAL A 273 -40.30 -45.62 25.04
C VAL A 273 -40.93 -44.29 25.41
N LEU A 274 -41.93 -44.30 26.30
CA LEU A 274 -42.70 -43.12 26.67
C LEU A 274 -42.51 -42.76 28.13
N GLN A 275 -42.37 -41.45 28.40
CA GLN A 275 -42.43 -40.91 29.75
C GLN A 275 -43.26 -39.62 29.76
N ALA A 276 -44.48 -39.72 30.30
CA ALA A 276 -45.45 -38.63 30.23
C ALA A 276 -45.24 -37.55 31.31
N ASN A 277 -44.78 -37.94 32.51
CA ASN A 277 -44.80 -37.11 33.71
C ASN A 277 -43.41 -36.64 34.18
N GLY A 278 -42.36 -36.91 33.41
CA GLY A 278 -40.98 -36.52 33.72
C GLY A 278 -40.33 -37.31 34.86
N PHE A 279 -39.16 -36.85 35.27
CA PHE A 279 -38.31 -37.38 36.34
C PHE A 279 -37.80 -36.24 37.24
N SER A 280 -37.51 -36.54 38.51
CA SER A 280 -36.81 -35.64 39.44
C SER A 280 -35.49 -36.28 39.92
N GLY A 281 -34.73 -35.59 40.76
CA GLY A 281 -33.57 -36.17 41.46
C GLY A 281 -32.22 -35.55 41.12
N VAL A 282 -31.14 -36.11 41.66
CA VAL A 282 -29.77 -35.57 41.49
C VAL A 282 -28.98 -36.27 40.40
N GLY A 283 -29.38 -37.47 39.99
CA GLY A 283 -28.67 -38.25 38.97
C GLY A 283 -28.99 -37.86 37.53
N GLY A 284 -28.23 -38.45 36.62
CA GLY A 284 -28.35 -38.23 35.17
C GLY A 284 -29.19 -39.27 34.44
N LEU A 285 -29.54 -38.96 33.19
CA LEU A 285 -30.29 -39.82 32.28
C LEU A 285 -29.39 -40.25 31.11
N THR A 286 -29.16 -41.54 30.93
CA THR A 286 -28.44 -42.09 29.78
C THR A 286 -29.41 -42.77 28.82
N LYS A 287 -29.41 -42.38 27.54
CA LYS A 287 -30.24 -42.97 26.49
C LYS A 287 -29.39 -43.81 25.54
N ILE A 288 -29.69 -45.12 25.49
CA ILE A 288 -29.07 -46.09 24.58
C ILE A 288 -30.14 -46.85 23.77
N GLY A 289 -29.70 -47.69 22.84
CA GLY A 289 -30.56 -48.42 21.91
C GLY A 289 -31.09 -47.56 20.75
N ALA A 290 -31.32 -48.18 19.60
CA ALA A 290 -31.64 -47.49 18.34
C ALA A 290 -33.03 -46.79 18.31
N GLY A 291 -33.91 -47.08 19.26
CA GLY A 291 -35.28 -46.54 19.31
C GLY A 291 -35.38 -45.17 19.97
N THR A 292 -36.59 -44.62 20.04
CA THR A 292 -36.88 -43.28 20.59
C THR A 292 -37.31 -43.34 22.05
N LEU A 293 -36.71 -42.52 22.92
CA LEU A 293 -37.28 -42.14 24.21
C LEU A 293 -38.01 -40.81 24.05
N ARG A 294 -39.30 -40.78 24.33
CA ARG A 294 -40.13 -39.58 24.24
C ARG A 294 -40.49 -39.07 25.63
N LEU A 295 -40.00 -37.89 25.97
CA LEU A 295 -40.36 -37.17 27.19
C LEU A 295 -41.45 -36.15 26.87
N SER A 296 -42.59 -36.23 27.56
CA SER A 296 -43.71 -35.28 27.39
C SER A 296 -43.98 -34.39 28.59
N GLY A 297 -43.43 -34.75 29.74
CA GLY A 297 -43.50 -33.97 30.97
C GLY A 297 -42.16 -33.35 31.29
N ALA A 298 -42.19 -32.22 31.99
CA ALA A 298 -41.00 -31.55 32.47
C ALA A 298 -40.24 -32.45 33.47
N SER A 299 -38.93 -32.57 33.28
CA SER A 299 -38.04 -33.26 34.20
C SER A 299 -37.13 -32.25 34.89
N THR A 300 -36.97 -32.42 36.20
CA THR A 300 -36.25 -31.51 37.10
C THR A 300 -34.98 -32.12 37.68
N TYR A 301 -34.53 -33.26 37.14
CA TYR A 301 -33.24 -33.81 37.52
C TYR A 301 -32.09 -32.90 37.06
N ILE A 302 -31.03 -32.85 37.85
CA ILE A 302 -29.89 -31.94 37.63
C ILE A 302 -28.68 -32.64 36.99
N GLY A 303 -28.60 -33.97 37.05
CA GLY A 303 -27.48 -34.71 36.45
C GLY A 303 -27.50 -34.65 34.92
N ASP A 304 -26.39 -35.04 34.31
CA ASP A 304 -26.21 -34.99 32.85
C ASP A 304 -27.21 -35.87 32.10
N THR A 305 -27.63 -35.41 30.93
CA THR A 305 -28.38 -36.19 29.95
C THR A 305 -27.41 -36.65 28.86
N LEU A 306 -27.09 -37.94 28.81
CA LEU A 306 -26.19 -38.53 27.83
C LEU A 306 -27.00 -39.32 26.79
N ILE A 307 -26.92 -38.93 25.52
CA ILE A 307 -27.59 -39.62 24.40
C ILE A 307 -26.51 -40.34 23.59
N GLN A 308 -26.42 -41.67 23.71
CA GLN A 308 -25.39 -42.45 23.00
C GLN A 308 -25.92 -43.11 21.73
N GLN A 309 -27.19 -43.49 21.70
CA GLN A 309 -27.83 -44.15 20.55
C GLN A 309 -29.32 -43.80 20.44
N GLY A 310 -29.83 -43.84 19.21
CA GLY A 310 -31.23 -43.55 18.89
C GLY A 310 -31.61 -42.09 19.14
N THR A 311 -32.88 -41.86 19.48
CA THR A 311 -33.41 -40.51 19.66
C THR A 311 -33.90 -40.27 21.09
N LEU A 312 -33.52 -39.15 21.68
CA LEU A 312 -34.25 -38.53 22.78
C LEU A 312 -35.14 -37.42 22.22
N ALA A 313 -36.45 -37.59 22.27
CA ALA A 313 -37.43 -36.64 21.77
C ALA A 313 -38.16 -35.92 22.92
N LEU A 314 -38.04 -34.60 22.99
CA LEU A 314 -38.87 -33.76 23.83
C LEU A 314 -40.13 -33.38 23.05
N THR A 315 -41.29 -33.58 23.66
CA THR A 315 -42.60 -33.35 23.02
C THR A 315 -43.56 -32.69 24.00
N GLY A 316 -44.59 -31.97 23.55
CA GLY A 316 -45.55 -31.37 24.48
C GLY A 316 -44.89 -30.45 25.51
N ALA A 317 -45.04 -30.73 26.80
CA ALA A 317 -44.39 -29.99 27.89
C ALA A 317 -43.03 -30.58 28.32
N GLY A 318 -42.44 -31.48 27.51
CA GLY A 318 -41.16 -32.11 27.80
C GLY A 318 -40.03 -31.09 27.89
N ALA A 319 -39.30 -31.13 29.01
CA ALA A 319 -38.16 -30.24 29.30
C ALA A 319 -37.14 -30.95 30.20
N ILE A 320 -35.86 -30.57 30.08
CA ILE A 320 -34.73 -31.08 30.87
C ILE A 320 -33.81 -29.90 31.29
N SER A 321 -34.41 -28.80 31.72
CA SER A 321 -33.75 -27.48 31.74
C SER A 321 -32.61 -27.30 32.73
N LEU A 322 -32.52 -28.17 33.72
CA LEU A 322 -31.43 -28.15 34.71
C LEU A 322 -30.27 -29.06 34.32
N SER A 323 -30.36 -29.77 33.19
CA SER A 323 -29.38 -30.77 32.76
C SER A 323 -28.44 -30.23 31.69
N ARG A 324 -27.19 -30.66 31.74
CA ARG A 324 -26.23 -30.58 30.63
C ARG A 324 -26.47 -31.75 29.69
N VAL A 325 -26.52 -31.49 28.38
CA VAL A 325 -26.79 -32.52 27.37
C VAL A 325 -25.52 -32.88 26.62
N VAL A 326 -25.16 -34.16 26.65
CA VAL A 326 -24.12 -34.75 25.78
C VAL A 326 -24.83 -35.56 24.70
N ASP A 327 -25.00 -34.99 23.52
CA ASP A 327 -25.64 -35.64 22.38
C ASP A 327 -24.62 -36.27 21.44
N ASN A 328 -24.57 -37.60 21.40
CA ASN A 328 -23.79 -38.38 20.44
C ASN A 328 -24.68 -39.16 19.45
N ALA A 329 -25.99 -38.90 19.44
CA ALA A 329 -26.93 -39.53 18.50
C ALA A 329 -27.96 -38.52 17.99
N THR A 330 -29.19 -38.51 18.50
CA THR A 330 -30.21 -37.53 18.11
C THR A 330 -30.95 -36.95 19.31
N PHE A 331 -30.88 -35.63 19.45
CA PHE A 331 -31.71 -34.84 20.35
C PHE A 331 -32.78 -34.09 19.57
N ASP A 332 -34.04 -34.51 19.67
CA ASP A 332 -35.16 -33.93 18.93
C ASP A 332 -36.05 -33.09 19.84
N ILE A 333 -36.18 -31.80 19.54
CA ILE A 333 -37.08 -30.87 20.25
C ILE A 333 -38.21 -30.35 19.35
N SER A 334 -38.35 -30.88 18.14
CA SER A 334 -39.24 -30.35 17.10
C SER A 334 -40.72 -30.30 17.48
N ALA A 335 -41.14 -31.12 18.45
CA ALA A 335 -42.53 -31.33 18.83
C ALA A 335 -42.88 -30.85 20.26
N ILE A 336 -42.06 -30.00 20.89
CA ILE A 336 -42.44 -29.32 22.14
C ILE A 336 -43.54 -28.27 21.88
N SER A 337 -44.56 -28.20 22.75
CA SER A 337 -45.75 -27.34 22.65
C SER A 337 -45.64 -26.01 23.39
N ALA A 338 -44.61 -25.80 24.20
CA ALA A 338 -44.42 -24.53 24.91
C ALA A 338 -44.00 -23.38 23.96
N VAL A 339 -44.60 -22.20 24.18
CA VAL A 339 -44.44 -20.93 23.44
C VAL A 339 -43.39 -20.02 24.14
N PRO A 340 -43.09 -18.82 23.60
CA PRO A 340 -41.76 -18.34 23.22
C PRO A 340 -40.84 -18.06 24.43
N GLY A 341 -39.82 -18.89 24.57
CA GLY A 341 -38.80 -18.80 25.60
C GLY A 341 -37.98 -20.06 25.51
N ILE A 342 -36.66 -19.91 25.50
CA ILE A 342 -35.65 -20.97 25.34
C ILE A 342 -36.11 -22.28 26.03
N ALA A 343 -36.31 -23.35 25.25
CA ALA A 343 -36.26 -24.70 25.80
C ALA A 343 -34.82 -24.90 26.27
N GLY A 344 -34.59 -24.56 27.52
CA GLY A 344 -33.27 -24.44 28.09
C GLY A 344 -32.66 -25.79 28.33
N ILE A 345 -31.35 -25.88 28.10
CA ILE A 345 -30.46 -26.86 28.71
C ILE A 345 -29.30 -26.06 29.32
N GLN A 346 -28.53 -26.66 30.21
CA GLN A 346 -27.39 -25.97 30.82
C GLN A 346 -26.27 -25.75 29.79
N SER A 347 -25.79 -26.84 29.17
CA SER A 347 -24.81 -26.79 28.07
C SER A 347 -25.02 -27.95 27.10
N LEU A 348 -24.47 -27.82 25.88
CA LEU A 348 -24.55 -28.82 24.81
C LEU A 348 -23.15 -29.29 24.42
N ALA A 349 -22.94 -30.61 24.49
CA ALA A 349 -21.72 -31.29 24.08
C ALA A 349 -22.01 -32.46 23.14
N GLY A 350 -20.97 -33.01 22.52
CA GLY A 350 -21.05 -34.25 21.74
C GLY A 350 -20.96 -34.06 20.23
N THR A 351 -21.32 -35.11 19.50
CA THR A 351 -21.10 -35.28 18.04
C THR A 351 -22.38 -35.60 17.26
N GLY A 352 -23.53 -35.62 17.93
CA GLY A 352 -24.82 -36.03 17.40
C GLY A 352 -25.54 -34.98 16.54
N THR A 353 -26.85 -35.14 16.43
CA THR A 353 -27.74 -34.25 15.68
C THR A 353 -28.83 -33.69 16.57
N VAL A 354 -28.90 -32.35 16.65
CA VAL A 354 -30.03 -31.66 17.28
C VAL A 354 -31.06 -31.30 16.21
N THR A 355 -32.29 -31.79 16.37
CA THR A 355 -33.42 -31.48 15.48
C THR A 355 -34.37 -30.47 16.12
N LEU A 356 -34.40 -29.26 15.55
CA LEU A 356 -35.17 -28.14 16.10
C LEU A 356 -36.62 -28.09 15.62
N GLY A 357 -36.92 -28.61 14.43
CA GLY A 357 -38.16 -28.25 13.74
C GLY A 357 -38.26 -26.72 13.60
N THR A 358 -39.32 -26.11 14.12
CA THR A 358 -39.47 -24.64 14.17
C THR A 358 -39.14 -24.03 15.53
N ARG A 359 -38.51 -24.77 16.44
CA ARG A 359 -38.30 -24.38 17.85
C ARG A 359 -36.91 -23.77 18.06
N THR A 360 -36.75 -22.99 19.12
CA THR A 360 -35.44 -22.47 19.51
C THR A 360 -34.88 -23.30 20.65
N LEU A 361 -33.76 -23.98 20.42
CA LEU A 361 -32.96 -24.54 21.51
C LEU A 361 -32.30 -23.36 22.21
N GLY A 362 -32.23 -23.36 23.54
CA GLY A 362 -31.29 -22.44 24.15
C GLY A 362 -30.50 -23.02 25.32
N ILE A 363 -29.38 -22.36 25.54
CA ILE A 363 -28.28 -22.83 26.35
C ILE A 363 -28.05 -21.77 27.41
N ILE A 364 -28.26 -22.15 28.67
CA ILE A 364 -28.38 -21.19 29.77
C ILE A 364 -27.00 -20.90 30.39
N ASN A 365 -26.16 -21.91 30.53
CA ASN A 365 -24.85 -21.81 31.18
C ASN A 365 -23.81 -22.66 30.43
N ALA A 366 -23.44 -22.20 29.24
CA ALA A 366 -22.61 -22.97 28.34
C ALA A 366 -21.18 -23.18 28.87
N SER A 367 -20.65 -24.38 28.70
CA SER A 367 -19.29 -24.76 29.11
C SER A 367 -18.63 -25.77 28.17
N ASP A 368 -19.25 -26.09 27.03
CA ASP A 368 -18.92 -27.25 26.22
C ASP A 368 -18.66 -26.92 24.74
N ASN A 369 -18.07 -27.91 24.06
CA ASN A 369 -17.98 -27.97 22.60
C ASN A 369 -18.98 -28.97 22.02
N PHE A 370 -19.75 -28.52 21.04
CA PHE A 370 -20.58 -29.37 20.21
C PHE A 370 -19.97 -29.48 18.80
N ALA A 371 -19.54 -30.69 18.46
CA ALA A 371 -18.97 -31.04 17.15
C ALA A 371 -20.01 -31.61 16.18
N GLY A 372 -21.25 -31.81 16.65
CA GLY A 372 -22.37 -32.31 15.86
C GLY A 372 -23.03 -31.24 14.98
N THR A 373 -24.24 -31.55 14.50
CA THR A 373 -25.03 -30.66 13.63
C THR A 373 -26.35 -30.25 14.28
N ILE A 374 -26.67 -28.97 14.28
CA ILE A 374 -27.99 -28.44 14.64
C ILE A 374 -28.77 -28.11 13.35
N ASN A 375 -29.99 -28.65 13.19
CA ASN A 375 -30.80 -28.48 11.98
C ASN A 375 -32.27 -28.11 12.25
N GLY A 376 -32.94 -27.55 11.24
CA GLY A 376 -34.35 -27.13 11.30
C GLY A 376 -34.55 -25.63 11.01
N SER A 377 -35.79 -25.19 10.87
CA SER A 377 -36.11 -23.77 10.64
C SER A 377 -36.11 -22.91 11.92
N GLY A 378 -35.93 -23.56 13.06
CA GLY A 378 -35.79 -22.96 14.38
C GLY A 378 -34.43 -22.30 14.64
N GLY A 379 -34.25 -21.74 15.84
CA GLY A 379 -33.07 -20.95 16.22
C GLY A 379 -32.22 -21.53 17.35
N LEU A 380 -31.18 -20.80 17.72
CA LEU A 380 -30.29 -21.09 18.85
C LEU A 380 -30.20 -19.88 19.79
N GLY A 381 -30.44 -20.07 21.08
CA GLY A 381 -30.30 -19.05 22.12
C GLY A 381 -29.13 -19.35 23.07
N LEU A 382 -28.34 -18.35 23.45
CA LEU A 382 -27.30 -18.46 24.47
C LEU A 382 -27.49 -17.37 25.52
N THR A 383 -27.54 -17.74 26.79
CA THR A 383 -27.74 -16.79 27.90
C THR A 383 -26.44 -16.40 28.59
N ALA A 384 -25.60 -17.39 28.95
CA ALA A 384 -24.33 -17.19 29.64
C ALA A 384 -23.34 -18.33 29.33
N GLY A 385 -22.08 -18.14 29.77
CA GLY A 385 -21.01 -19.12 29.54
C GLY A 385 -20.47 -19.09 28.11
N THR A 386 -19.67 -20.09 27.74
CA THR A 386 -19.09 -20.23 26.40
C THR A 386 -19.57 -21.52 25.75
N GLN A 387 -20.31 -21.40 24.64
CA GLN A 387 -20.65 -22.54 23.78
C GLN A 387 -19.71 -22.52 22.56
N LEU A 388 -18.95 -23.59 22.40
CA LEU A 388 -18.15 -23.81 21.19
C LEU A 388 -18.94 -24.68 20.21
N LEU A 389 -18.97 -24.27 18.94
CA LEU A 389 -19.49 -25.05 17.82
C LEU A 389 -18.36 -25.35 16.85
N SER A 390 -17.95 -26.62 16.77
CA SER A 390 -16.92 -27.09 15.84
C SER A 390 -17.50 -27.78 14.60
N GLY A 391 -18.78 -28.14 14.63
CA GLY A 391 -19.52 -28.71 13.51
C GLY A 391 -20.28 -27.67 12.66
N VAL A 392 -20.68 -28.07 11.45
CA VAL A 392 -21.48 -27.24 10.54
C VAL A 392 -22.96 -27.31 10.92
N ASN A 393 -23.55 -26.17 11.26
CA ASN A 393 -24.95 -26.07 11.67
C ASN A 393 -25.80 -25.45 10.57
N SER A 394 -26.91 -26.10 10.23
CA SER A 394 -27.75 -25.77 9.09
C SER A 394 -29.12 -25.20 9.49
N TYR A 395 -29.29 -24.82 10.75
CA TYR A 395 -30.54 -24.19 11.20
C TYR A 395 -30.69 -22.80 10.58
N SER A 396 -31.94 -22.41 10.27
CA SER A 396 -32.21 -21.15 9.56
C SER A 396 -32.88 -20.06 10.40
N GLY A 397 -33.29 -20.37 11.63
CA GLY A 397 -33.82 -19.39 12.57
C GLY A 397 -32.73 -18.47 13.12
N VAL A 398 -33.12 -17.61 14.04
CA VAL A 398 -32.23 -16.62 14.65
C VAL A 398 -31.24 -17.28 15.62
N THR A 399 -29.99 -16.84 15.58
CA THR A 399 -29.01 -17.06 16.65
C THR A 399 -29.05 -15.86 17.59
N PHE A 400 -29.52 -16.06 18.83
CA PHE A 400 -29.67 -15.01 19.84
C PHE A 400 -28.67 -15.23 20.99
N ILE A 401 -27.66 -14.38 21.08
CA ILE A 401 -26.65 -14.41 22.15
C ILE A 401 -27.03 -13.31 23.14
N ALA A 402 -27.84 -13.63 24.14
CA ALA A 402 -28.25 -12.69 25.18
C ALA A 402 -27.06 -12.24 26.05
N GLY A 403 -26.13 -13.15 26.29
CA GLY A 403 -24.88 -12.97 27.04
C GLY A 403 -23.91 -14.12 26.76
N GLY A 404 -22.78 -14.17 27.46
CA GLY A 404 -21.76 -15.20 27.25
C GLY A 404 -21.06 -15.10 25.89
N THR A 405 -20.51 -16.22 25.41
CA THR A 405 -19.79 -16.33 24.12
C THR A 405 -20.29 -17.52 23.31
N LEU A 406 -20.77 -17.27 22.09
CA LEU A 406 -20.90 -18.31 21.07
C LEU A 406 -19.65 -18.27 20.19
N ALA A 407 -18.83 -19.30 20.27
CA ALA A 407 -17.59 -19.40 19.50
C ALA A 407 -17.73 -20.45 18.40
N LEU A 408 -17.27 -20.12 17.20
CA LEU A 408 -17.06 -21.10 16.13
C LEU A 408 -15.59 -21.50 16.10
N SER A 409 -15.31 -22.80 16.07
CA SER A 409 -13.95 -23.33 15.85
C SER A 409 -13.90 -24.34 14.72
N ASP A 410 -12.70 -24.67 14.26
CA ASP A 410 -12.49 -25.71 13.24
C ASP A 410 -13.34 -25.44 11.98
N ALA A 411 -14.25 -26.34 11.64
CA ALA A 411 -15.21 -26.23 10.53
C ALA A 411 -16.57 -25.63 10.95
N GLY A 412 -16.66 -25.10 12.17
CA GLY A 412 -17.85 -24.52 12.78
C GLY A 412 -18.51 -23.50 11.87
N SER A 413 -19.82 -23.64 11.65
CA SER A 413 -20.57 -22.71 10.82
C SER A 413 -22.01 -22.58 11.27
N ILE A 414 -22.55 -21.37 11.11
CA ILE A 414 -23.96 -21.02 11.30
C ILE A 414 -24.48 -20.22 10.10
N ALA A 415 -23.91 -20.42 8.91
CA ALA A 415 -24.16 -19.58 7.74
C ALA A 415 -25.63 -19.51 7.29
N ALA A 416 -26.41 -20.56 7.60
CA ALA A 416 -27.85 -20.60 7.31
C ALA A 416 -28.69 -19.73 8.28
N SER A 417 -28.15 -19.34 9.43
CA SER A 417 -28.84 -18.51 10.43
C SER A 417 -29.32 -17.20 9.80
N SER A 418 -30.62 -16.93 9.91
CA SER A 418 -31.25 -15.73 9.33
C SER A 418 -30.77 -14.43 9.97
N GLN A 419 -30.27 -14.49 11.21
CA GLN A 419 -29.67 -13.36 11.91
C GLN A 419 -28.81 -13.86 13.07
N VAL A 420 -27.73 -13.14 13.37
CA VAL A 420 -27.03 -13.22 14.65
C VAL A 420 -27.32 -11.94 15.43
N ILE A 421 -27.94 -12.07 16.60
CA ILE A 421 -28.17 -10.99 17.55
C ILE A 421 -27.13 -11.17 18.67
N ALA A 422 -26.03 -10.42 18.60
CA ALA A 422 -24.90 -10.51 19.52
C ALA A 422 -25.01 -9.46 20.63
N ASN A 423 -25.72 -9.77 21.72
CA ASN A 423 -25.69 -8.98 22.96
C ASN A 423 -24.61 -9.45 23.94
N GLY A 424 -24.19 -10.73 23.84
CA GLY A 424 -22.92 -11.25 24.34
C GLY A 424 -21.81 -11.16 23.29
N THR A 425 -20.94 -12.17 23.24
CA THR A 425 -19.85 -12.28 22.25
C THR A 425 -20.16 -13.32 21.19
N PHE A 426 -20.03 -12.94 19.92
CA PHE A 426 -19.91 -13.89 18.81
C PHE A 426 -18.45 -13.96 18.37
N SER A 427 -17.77 -15.10 18.59
CA SER A 427 -16.37 -15.27 18.20
C SER A 427 -16.24 -16.23 17.02
N ILE A 428 -15.44 -15.82 16.02
CA ILE A 428 -15.02 -16.68 14.90
C ILE A 428 -13.50 -16.92 14.92
N ALA A 429 -12.82 -16.47 15.97
CA ALA A 429 -11.36 -16.52 16.07
C ALA A 429 -10.78 -17.95 16.02
N GLY A 430 -11.56 -18.94 16.48
CA GLY A 430 -11.16 -20.34 16.54
C GLY A 430 -11.29 -21.12 15.22
N LEU A 431 -11.81 -20.53 14.15
CA LEU A 431 -11.99 -21.22 12.87
C LEU A 431 -10.64 -21.64 12.28
N SER A 432 -10.56 -22.82 11.66
CA SER A 432 -9.36 -23.25 10.94
C SER A 432 -9.25 -22.58 9.55
N GLY A 433 -10.39 -22.30 8.92
CA GLY A 433 -10.48 -21.60 7.63
C GLY A 433 -10.19 -20.10 7.70
N ALA A 434 -10.34 -19.41 6.57
CA ALA A 434 -10.12 -17.95 6.47
C ALA A 434 -11.23 -17.12 7.12
N GLY A 435 -12.40 -17.70 7.37
CA GLY A 435 -13.57 -16.96 7.85
C GLY A 435 -14.88 -17.72 7.69
N THR A 436 -15.99 -17.02 7.89
CA THR A 436 -17.34 -17.55 7.73
C THR A 436 -18.29 -16.46 7.23
N SER A 437 -19.52 -16.87 6.88
CA SER A 437 -20.59 -15.96 6.49
C SER A 437 -21.79 -16.10 7.41
N ILE A 438 -22.52 -15.01 7.61
CA ILE A 438 -23.87 -14.98 8.18
C ILE A 438 -24.75 -14.08 7.31
N GLN A 439 -26.07 -14.15 7.49
CA GLN A 439 -26.97 -13.28 6.74
C GLN A 439 -26.95 -11.85 7.29
N ARG A 440 -27.21 -11.72 8.59
CA ARG A 440 -27.45 -10.43 9.25
C ARG A 440 -26.82 -10.38 10.63
N LEU A 441 -26.41 -9.18 11.07
CA LEU A 441 -25.79 -8.93 12.36
C LEU A 441 -26.46 -7.76 13.07
N SER A 442 -26.90 -7.98 14.31
CA SER A 442 -27.42 -6.96 15.20
C SER A 442 -27.00 -7.22 16.66
N GLY A 443 -27.38 -6.33 17.57
CA GLY A 443 -27.05 -6.43 19.00
C GLY A 443 -26.07 -5.37 19.49
N SER A 444 -25.77 -5.40 20.79
CA SER A 444 -24.97 -4.40 21.50
C SER A 444 -23.70 -4.94 22.17
N GLY A 445 -23.38 -6.22 21.96
CA GLY A 445 -22.26 -6.91 22.59
C GLY A 445 -20.96 -6.79 21.79
N SER A 446 -20.31 -7.92 21.53
CA SER A 446 -19.02 -7.97 20.82
C SER A 446 -19.01 -9.01 19.71
N VAL A 447 -18.24 -8.72 18.67
CA VAL A 447 -17.81 -9.71 17.67
C VAL A 447 -16.30 -9.81 17.71
N ASP A 448 -15.78 -11.01 17.99
CA ASP A 448 -14.35 -11.31 17.96
C ASP A 448 -14.00 -12.02 16.65
N LEU A 449 -13.33 -11.30 15.75
CA LEU A 449 -12.91 -11.85 14.46
C LEU A 449 -11.66 -12.73 14.57
N GLY A 450 -10.86 -12.60 15.64
CA GLY A 450 -9.47 -13.07 15.61
C GLY A 450 -8.75 -12.52 14.37
N ALA A 451 -8.19 -13.40 13.55
CA ALA A 451 -7.57 -13.08 12.25
C ALA A 451 -8.44 -13.47 11.04
N LYS A 452 -9.77 -13.62 11.22
CA LYS A 452 -10.68 -14.21 10.22
C LYS A 452 -11.56 -13.16 9.54
N THR A 453 -12.14 -13.53 8.40
CA THR A 453 -13.13 -12.69 7.70
C THR A 453 -14.56 -13.07 8.09
N LEU A 454 -15.34 -12.10 8.56
CA LEU A 454 -16.79 -12.25 8.67
C LEU A 454 -17.46 -11.65 7.42
N THR A 455 -18.30 -12.43 6.74
CA THR A 455 -19.09 -11.97 5.59
C THR A 455 -20.56 -11.83 5.94
N LEU A 456 -21.14 -10.65 5.72
CA LEU A 456 -22.58 -10.39 5.85
C LEU A 456 -23.22 -10.44 4.47
N THR A 457 -24.11 -11.41 4.23
CA THR A 457 -24.64 -11.69 2.88
C THR A 457 -25.96 -10.99 2.56
N ALA A 458 -26.73 -10.58 3.57
CA ALA A 458 -28.05 -9.97 3.39
C ALA A 458 -28.39 -9.00 4.53
N ALA A 459 -27.44 -8.11 4.90
CA ALA A 459 -27.59 -7.25 6.08
C ALA A 459 -28.83 -6.34 5.98
N ASN A 460 -29.50 -6.06 7.09
CA ASN A 460 -30.57 -5.05 7.14
C ASN A 460 -30.72 -4.45 8.55
N ASP A 461 -29.66 -4.46 9.34
CA ASP A 461 -29.73 -4.22 10.78
C ASP A 461 -28.65 -3.24 11.27
N THR A 462 -28.83 -2.79 12.51
CA THR A 462 -27.84 -2.01 13.26
C THR A 462 -27.14 -2.88 14.29
N PHE A 463 -25.80 -2.85 14.27
CA PHE A 463 -24.96 -3.40 15.32
C PHE A 463 -24.37 -2.24 16.14
N ALA A 464 -24.76 -2.16 17.41
CA ALA A 464 -24.32 -1.13 18.36
C ALA A 464 -23.10 -1.54 19.19
N GLY A 465 -22.71 -2.81 19.08
CA GLY A 465 -21.56 -3.37 19.77
C GLY A 465 -20.22 -3.02 19.11
N VAL A 466 -19.18 -3.74 19.54
CA VAL A 466 -17.80 -3.59 19.03
C VAL A 466 -17.40 -4.83 18.23
N ILE A 467 -16.94 -4.65 17.00
CA ILE A 467 -16.22 -5.67 16.24
C ILE A 467 -14.71 -5.46 16.49
N GLY A 468 -14.00 -6.52 16.91
CA GLY A 468 -12.56 -6.49 17.21
C GLY A 468 -11.76 -7.61 16.52
N GLY A 469 -10.44 -7.54 16.65
CA GLY A 469 -9.48 -8.50 16.05
C GLY A 469 -8.70 -7.93 14.85
N SER A 470 -7.71 -8.67 14.36
CA SER A 470 -6.98 -8.32 13.12
C SER A 470 -7.69 -8.76 11.85
N GLY A 471 -8.80 -9.49 11.99
CA GLY A 471 -9.65 -9.98 10.92
C GLY A 471 -10.40 -8.90 10.15
N ALA A 472 -11.05 -9.34 9.07
CA ALA A 472 -11.71 -8.48 8.09
C ALA A 472 -13.24 -8.57 8.16
N LEU A 473 -13.92 -7.52 7.68
CA LEU A 473 -15.37 -7.51 7.51
C LEU A 473 -15.71 -7.36 6.03
N THR A 474 -16.54 -8.24 5.49
CA THR A 474 -17.07 -8.14 4.12
C THR A 474 -18.58 -7.94 4.16
N LEU A 475 -19.08 -6.87 3.55
CA LEU A 475 -20.49 -6.70 3.25
C LEU A 475 -20.74 -7.13 1.80
N ALA A 476 -21.50 -8.20 1.62
CA ALA A 476 -21.81 -8.79 0.31
C ALA A 476 -23.25 -8.49 -0.15
N GLY A 477 -24.07 -7.84 0.67
CA GLY A 477 -25.43 -7.43 0.31
C GLY A 477 -26.19 -6.76 1.45
N GLY A 478 -27.18 -5.94 1.09
CA GLY A 478 -28.06 -5.25 2.03
C GLY A 478 -27.41 -4.03 2.72
N THR A 479 -28.01 -3.56 3.82
CA THR A 479 -27.51 -2.42 4.59
C THR A 479 -27.11 -2.85 5.99
N GLN A 480 -25.83 -2.70 6.33
CA GLN A 480 -25.35 -2.87 7.70
C GLN A 480 -25.05 -1.49 8.29
N THR A 481 -25.66 -1.16 9.43
CA THR A 481 -25.30 0.02 10.21
C THR A 481 -24.40 -0.40 11.37
N LEU A 482 -23.26 0.25 11.54
CA LEU A 482 -22.41 0.14 12.72
C LEU A 482 -22.54 1.42 13.53
N SER A 483 -23.09 1.32 14.74
CA SER A 483 -23.26 2.47 15.63
C SER A 483 -22.32 2.52 16.83
N GLY A 484 -21.62 1.42 17.10
CA GLY A 484 -20.51 1.35 18.05
C GLY A 484 -19.14 1.63 17.41
N ALA A 485 -18.15 1.97 18.23
CA ALA A 485 -16.78 2.17 17.80
C ALA A 485 -16.08 0.82 17.62
N ASN A 486 -15.84 0.40 16.37
CA ASN A 486 -15.21 -0.87 16.06
C ASN A 486 -13.69 -0.72 16.01
N THR A 487 -12.98 -1.73 16.52
CA THR A 487 -11.53 -1.68 16.75
C THR A 487 -10.74 -2.60 15.84
N TYR A 488 -11.41 -3.42 15.02
CA TYR A 488 -10.74 -4.34 14.11
C TYR A 488 -9.85 -3.61 13.08
N SER A 489 -8.73 -4.23 12.72
CA SER A 489 -7.73 -3.63 11.82
C SER A 489 -7.65 -4.25 10.43
N GLY A 490 -8.29 -5.41 10.21
CA GLY A 490 -8.38 -6.00 8.88
C GLY A 490 -9.30 -5.20 7.95
N VAL A 491 -9.17 -5.47 6.65
CA VAL A 491 -9.85 -4.71 5.59
C VAL A 491 -11.38 -4.79 5.73
N THR A 492 -12.05 -3.65 5.57
CA THR A 492 -13.50 -3.58 5.37
C THR A 492 -13.79 -3.56 3.88
N THR A 493 -14.43 -4.62 3.36
CA THR A 493 -14.80 -4.71 1.94
C THR A 493 -16.31 -4.57 1.78
N ILE A 494 -16.75 -3.58 1.01
CA ILE A 494 -18.15 -3.37 0.67
C ILE A 494 -18.32 -3.81 -0.78
N SER A 495 -18.65 -5.09 -0.97
CA SER A 495 -18.79 -5.70 -2.30
C SER A 495 -20.14 -5.37 -2.94
N ALA A 496 -21.19 -5.27 -2.13
CA ALA A 496 -22.52 -4.81 -2.54
C ALA A 496 -23.27 -4.22 -1.33
N GLY A 497 -24.30 -3.43 -1.59
CA GLY A 497 -25.12 -2.81 -0.54
C GLY A 497 -24.49 -1.56 0.08
N THR A 498 -24.89 -1.26 1.32
CA THR A 498 -24.47 -0.06 2.07
C THR A 498 -23.89 -0.43 3.43
N LEU A 499 -22.64 -0.06 3.69
CA LEU A 499 -22.12 0.00 5.06
C LEU A 499 -22.30 1.42 5.58
N ALA A 500 -23.16 1.58 6.58
CA ALA A 500 -23.43 2.87 7.23
C ALA A 500 -22.73 2.94 8.59
N LEU A 501 -22.07 4.06 8.87
CA LEU A 501 -21.62 4.43 10.21
C LEU A 501 -22.59 5.48 10.78
N ALA A 502 -23.14 5.22 11.95
CA ALA A 502 -24.10 6.11 12.61
C ALA A 502 -23.76 6.33 14.08
N GLY A 503 -24.27 7.37 14.72
CA GLY A 503 -23.98 7.61 16.15
C GLY A 503 -22.47 7.75 16.41
N ALA A 504 -21.93 6.84 17.24
CA ALA A 504 -20.50 6.74 17.56
C ALA A 504 -19.74 5.74 16.66
N GLY A 505 -20.34 5.33 15.53
CA GLY A 505 -19.78 4.39 14.58
C GLY A 505 -18.38 4.77 14.10
N ALA A 506 -17.42 3.85 14.25
CA ALA A 506 -16.05 4.06 13.78
C ALA A 506 -15.42 2.74 13.31
N ILE A 507 -14.47 2.85 12.37
CA ILE A 507 -13.64 1.75 11.85
C ILE A 507 -12.21 2.27 11.58
N SER A 508 -11.69 3.11 12.49
CA SER A 508 -10.47 3.92 12.33
C SER A 508 -9.20 3.15 11.97
N ASN A 509 -9.12 1.88 12.37
CA ASN A 509 -7.97 1.02 12.11
C ASN A 509 -8.08 0.24 10.80
N SER A 510 -9.20 0.34 10.07
CA SER A 510 -9.45 -0.44 8.87
C SER A 510 -9.09 0.35 7.60
N ARG A 511 -8.57 -0.37 6.61
CA ARG A 511 -8.58 0.05 5.21
C ARG A 511 -9.93 -0.30 4.59
N VAL A 512 -10.58 0.66 3.92
CA VAL A 512 -11.90 0.48 3.31
C VAL A 512 -11.79 0.28 1.80
N VAL A 513 -12.39 -0.80 1.30
CA VAL A 513 -12.63 -1.04 -0.13
C VAL A 513 -14.12 -0.87 -0.40
N ALA A 514 -14.52 0.33 -0.83
CA ALA A 514 -15.90 0.68 -1.13
C ALA A 514 -16.21 0.43 -2.62
N ASN A 515 -16.58 -0.81 -2.97
CA ASN A 515 -17.08 -1.13 -4.33
C ASN A 515 -18.59 -0.87 -4.49
N ALA A 516 -19.31 -0.67 -3.38
CA ALA A 516 -20.68 -0.17 -3.33
C ALA A 516 -20.76 1.06 -2.40
N ALA A 517 -21.78 1.21 -1.56
CA ALA A 517 -21.99 2.44 -0.79
C ALA A 517 -21.33 2.39 0.61
N PHE A 518 -20.52 3.39 0.92
CA PHE A 518 -20.02 3.68 2.27
C PHE A 518 -20.66 4.99 2.76
N ASP A 519 -21.49 4.93 3.79
CA ASP A 519 -22.25 6.08 4.29
C ASP A 519 -21.79 6.45 5.70
N ILE A 520 -21.34 7.69 5.91
CA ILE A 520 -20.98 8.21 7.24
C ILE A 520 -21.91 9.36 7.69
N SER A 521 -22.97 9.64 6.93
CA SER A 521 -23.86 10.78 7.17
C SER A 521 -24.61 10.69 8.50
N GLY A 522 -24.84 9.48 9.00
CA GLY A 522 -25.56 9.19 10.25
C GLY A 522 -24.74 9.41 11.53
N LEU A 523 -23.46 9.79 11.45
CA LEU A 523 -22.63 10.04 12.63
C LEU A 523 -23.15 11.22 13.45
N THR A 524 -23.02 11.17 14.78
CA THR A 524 -23.32 12.33 15.65
C THR A 524 -22.15 13.29 15.74
N GLY A 525 -20.91 12.78 15.73
CA GLY A 525 -19.69 13.58 15.68
C GLY A 525 -19.49 14.34 14.36
N ALA A 526 -18.42 15.13 14.27
CA ALA A 526 -18.09 15.90 13.07
C ALA A 526 -17.53 15.05 11.91
N GLY A 527 -17.13 13.81 12.18
CA GLY A 527 -16.45 12.97 11.21
C GLY A 527 -15.97 11.64 11.80
N THR A 528 -15.25 10.87 11.00
CA THR A 528 -14.60 9.62 11.40
C THR A 528 -13.29 9.45 10.62
N SER A 529 -12.50 8.45 10.99
CA SER A 529 -11.28 8.10 10.28
C SER A 529 -11.30 6.67 9.75
N VAL A 530 -10.48 6.43 8.73
CA VAL A 530 -10.08 5.12 8.20
C VAL A 530 -8.60 5.21 7.81
N GLN A 531 -7.92 4.08 7.62
CA GLN A 531 -6.53 4.11 7.16
C GLN A 531 -6.44 4.61 5.72
N SER A 532 -7.18 3.98 4.81
CA SER A 532 -7.12 4.26 3.38
C SER A 532 -8.45 3.94 2.72
N LEU A 533 -8.71 4.55 1.56
CA LEU A 533 -9.97 4.41 0.80
C LEU A 533 -9.69 3.95 -0.63
N ALA A 534 -10.25 2.79 -0.98
CA ALA A 534 -10.17 2.17 -2.31
C ALA A 534 -11.57 1.81 -2.82
N GLY A 535 -11.65 1.41 -4.09
CA GLY A 535 -12.87 0.89 -4.72
C GLY A 535 -13.51 1.86 -5.72
N SER A 536 -14.63 1.44 -6.30
CA SER A 536 -15.31 2.12 -7.40
C SER A 536 -16.75 2.53 -7.11
N GLY A 537 -17.19 2.40 -5.85
CA GLY A 537 -18.56 2.66 -5.43
C GLY A 537 -18.83 4.13 -5.11
N SER A 538 -19.49 4.38 -3.99
CA SER A 538 -19.78 5.75 -3.53
C SER A 538 -19.48 5.94 -2.05
N VAL A 539 -19.08 7.16 -1.69
CA VAL A 539 -19.00 7.61 -0.29
C VAL A 539 -20.01 8.73 -0.08
N THR A 540 -20.91 8.55 0.88
CA THR A 540 -21.88 9.55 1.31
C THR A 540 -21.42 10.17 2.62
N LEU A 541 -20.94 11.41 2.56
CA LEU A 541 -20.40 12.11 3.74
C LEU A 541 -21.49 12.71 4.63
N GLY A 542 -22.67 13.04 4.09
CA GLY A 542 -23.57 13.97 4.77
C GLY A 542 -22.84 15.29 5.06
N ALA A 543 -22.95 15.80 6.29
CA ALA A 543 -22.19 16.98 6.75
C ALA A 543 -20.88 16.61 7.49
N LYS A 544 -20.33 15.42 7.26
CA LYS A 544 -19.23 14.84 8.06
C LYS A 544 -17.90 14.84 7.31
N THR A 545 -16.80 14.90 8.05
CA THR A 545 -15.46 14.77 7.47
C THR A 545 -14.97 13.32 7.54
N LEU A 546 -14.53 12.77 6.41
CA LEU A 546 -13.79 11.50 6.38
C LEU A 546 -12.29 11.78 6.42
N THR A 547 -11.59 11.26 7.43
CA THR A 547 -10.13 11.39 7.56
C THR A 547 -9.42 10.10 7.15
N LEU A 548 -8.46 10.22 6.22
CA LEU A 548 -7.59 9.15 5.77
C LEU A 548 -6.23 9.28 6.48
N THR A 549 -5.88 8.31 7.31
CA THR A 549 -4.72 8.42 8.22
C THR A 549 -3.42 7.82 7.66
N ASN A 550 -3.53 6.86 6.74
CA ASN A 550 -2.42 6.16 6.11
C ASN A 550 -2.81 5.73 4.69
N ALA A 551 -3.11 6.72 3.84
CA ALA A 551 -3.63 6.45 2.51
C ALA A 551 -2.59 5.72 1.63
N SER A 552 -3.04 4.76 0.83
CA SER A 552 -2.18 3.99 -0.07
C SER A 552 -2.91 3.50 -1.32
N ASP A 553 -4.05 4.12 -1.64
CA ASP A 553 -5.02 3.57 -2.60
C ASP A 553 -5.51 4.58 -3.64
N ASN A 554 -6.11 4.01 -4.69
CA ASN A 554 -6.93 4.72 -5.65
C ASN A 554 -8.42 4.48 -5.38
N PHE A 555 -9.17 5.57 -5.22
CA PHE A 555 -10.63 5.55 -5.19
C PHE A 555 -11.17 6.06 -6.52
N ALA A 556 -11.78 5.15 -7.29
CA ALA A 556 -12.42 5.43 -8.58
C ALA A 556 -13.91 5.77 -8.45
N GLY A 557 -14.46 5.67 -7.24
CA GLY A 557 -15.84 6.01 -6.94
C GLY A 557 -16.08 7.50 -6.74
N ALA A 558 -17.34 7.86 -6.49
CA ALA A 558 -17.75 9.24 -6.22
C ALA A 558 -17.89 9.51 -4.71
N ILE A 559 -17.30 10.60 -4.22
CA ILE A 559 -17.52 11.13 -2.87
C ILE A 559 -18.49 12.32 -2.98
N GLY A 560 -19.57 12.30 -2.20
CA GLY A 560 -20.59 13.36 -2.19
C GLY A 560 -21.07 13.74 -0.79
N GLY A 561 -21.75 14.88 -0.67
CA GLY A 561 -22.26 15.43 0.58
C GLY A 561 -21.77 16.85 0.87
N THR A 562 -22.25 17.47 1.93
CA THR A 562 -21.80 18.82 2.35
C THR A 562 -20.56 18.79 3.26
N GLY A 563 -20.15 17.59 3.69
CA GLY A 563 -18.96 17.30 4.48
C GLY A 563 -17.67 17.30 3.66
N GLY A 564 -16.56 17.05 4.35
CA GLY A 564 -15.20 17.20 3.81
C GLY A 564 -14.37 15.93 3.77
N LEU A 565 -13.15 16.06 3.23
CA LEU A 565 -12.14 15.02 3.19
C LEU A 565 -10.89 15.53 3.91
N ALA A 566 -10.26 14.71 4.74
CA ALA A 566 -8.97 15.04 5.34
C ALA A 566 -7.95 13.94 5.07
N LEU A 567 -6.71 14.33 4.78
CA LEU A 567 -5.58 13.42 4.58
C LEU A 567 -4.47 13.80 5.57
N THR A 568 -4.03 12.86 6.40
CA THR A 568 -2.97 13.11 7.39
C THR A 568 -1.70 12.32 7.12
N GLY A 569 -1.70 11.39 6.17
CA GLY A 569 -0.52 10.60 5.81
C GLY A 569 -0.75 9.71 4.58
N GLY A 570 0.35 9.32 3.94
CA GLY A 570 0.33 8.45 2.76
C GLY A 570 -0.05 9.16 1.46
N THR A 571 -0.43 8.40 0.42
CA THR A 571 -0.89 8.93 -0.88
C THR A 571 -2.31 8.43 -1.15
N GLN A 572 -3.26 9.36 -1.29
CA GLN A 572 -4.61 9.05 -1.79
C GLN A 572 -4.74 9.49 -3.23
N ILE A 573 -5.09 8.56 -4.12
CA ILE A 573 -5.43 8.86 -5.52
C ILE A 573 -6.96 8.93 -5.63
N LEU A 574 -7.46 10.01 -6.23
CA LEU A 574 -8.87 10.13 -6.60
C LEU A 574 -8.98 10.05 -8.12
N SER A 575 -9.72 9.08 -8.65
CA SER A 575 -9.96 8.93 -10.09
C SER A 575 -11.44 8.97 -10.48
N GLY A 576 -12.35 8.96 -9.50
CA GLY A 576 -13.77 9.22 -9.71
C GLY A 576 -14.12 10.71 -9.62
N VAL A 577 -15.33 11.06 -10.07
CA VAL A 577 -15.85 12.43 -10.02
C VAL A 577 -16.40 12.71 -8.62
N ASN A 578 -15.77 13.64 -7.92
CA ASN A 578 -16.16 14.00 -6.56
C ASN A 578 -16.98 15.30 -6.54
N THR A 579 -18.05 15.32 -5.73
CA THR A 579 -19.04 16.42 -5.70
C THR A 579 -19.28 16.98 -4.32
N TYR A 580 -18.53 16.53 -3.31
CA TYR A 580 -18.68 17.03 -1.95
C TYR A 580 -18.25 18.50 -1.82
N SER A 581 -18.95 19.29 -1.00
CA SER A 581 -18.70 20.75 -0.90
C SER A 581 -17.92 21.17 0.34
N GLY A 582 -17.79 20.30 1.35
CA GLY A 582 -16.98 20.59 2.53
C GLY A 582 -15.49 20.63 2.21
N ALA A 583 -14.70 21.20 3.11
CA ALA A 583 -13.28 21.42 2.88
C ALA A 583 -12.48 20.12 2.69
N THR A 584 -11.50 20.16 1.79
CA THR A 584 -10.46 19.13 1.68
C THR A 584 -9.21 19.61 2.40
N THR A 585 -8.77 18.93 3.44
CA THR A 585 -7.58 19.32 4.22
C THR A 585 -6.48 18.29 4.09
N VAL A 586 -5.33 18.67 3.55
CA VAL A 586 -4.14 17.82 3.47
C VAL A 586 -3.14 18.32 4.50
N ASN A 587 -3.04 17.59 5.62
CA ASN A 587 -2.14 17.89 6.73
C ASN A 587 -0.88 16.99 6.75
N GLY A 588 -0.85 15.95 5.92
CA GLY A 588 0.30 15.09 5.71
C GLY A 588 0.11 14.25 4.44
N GLY A 589 1.21 13.90 3.76
CA GLY A 589 1.17 13.07 2.57
C GLY A 589 0.81 13.79 1.26
N THR A 590 0.26 13.02 0.31
CA THR A 590 -0.04 13.46 -1.07
C THR A 590 -1.49 13.18 -1.43
N LEU A 591 -2.23 14.21 -1.83
CA LEU A 591 -3.50 14.05 -2.54
C LEU A 591 -3.22 14.11 -4.04
N GLN A 592 -3.42 12.99 -4.74
CA GLN A 592 -3.10 12.85 -6.15
C GLN A 592 -4.37 12.71 -7.01
N ALA A 593 -4.40 13.37 -8.16
CA ALA A 593 -5.42 13.15 -9.17
C ALA A 593 -5.09 11.91 -10.03
N GLY A 594 -6.09 11.08 -10.27
CA GLY A 594 -6.03 9.92 -11.17
C GLY A 594 -6.88 10.08 -12.43
N ALA A 595 -7.64 11.17 -12.55
CA ALA A 595 -8.43 11.54 -13.72
C ALA A 595 -8.68 13.06 -13.76
N VAL A 596 -9.14 13.57 -14.91
CA VAL A 596 -9.55 14.98 -15.07
C VAL A 596 -10.73 15.29 -14.15
N ASN A 597 -10.66 16.43 -13.43
CA ASN A 597 -11.70 16.88 -12.49
C ASN A 597 -12.08 15.81 -11.44
N ALA A 598 -11.09 15.05 -10.97
CA ALA A 598 -11.28 14.13 -9.87
C ALA A 598 -11.36 14.87 -8.52
N PHE A 599 -10.68 16.01 -8.36
CA PHE A 599 -10.90 16.87 -7.19
C PHE A 599 -12.26 17.56 -7.28
N SER A 600 -12.91 17.75 -6.13
CA SER A 600 -14.22 18.38 -6.11
C SER A 600 -14.13 19.88 -6.41
N ALA A 601 -14.77 20.29 -7.50
CA ALA A 601 -14.90 21.69 -7.90
C ALA A 601 -15.67 22.56 -6.88
N ALA A 602 -16.46 21.93 -6.00
CA ALA A 602 -17.20 22.62 -4.94
C ALA A 602 -16.41 22.71 -3.62
N SER A 603 -15.31 21.98 -3.47
CA SER A 603 -14.53 21.90 -2.23
C SER A 603 -13.41 22.94 -2.23
N ALA A 604 -13.25 23.66 -1.12
CA ALA A 604 -12.04 24.41 -0.85
C ALA A 604 -10.95 23.48 -0.32
N ILE A 605 -9.75 23.53 -0.91
CA ILE A 605 -8.60 22.72 -0.51
C ILE A 605 -7.65 23.54 0.36
N THR A 606 -7.16 22.97 1.45
CA THR A 606 -6.06 23.51 2.26
C THR A 606 -4.92 22.50 2.31
N ALA A 607 -3.76 22.86 1.77
CA ALA A 607 -2.54 22.05 1.80
C ALA A 607 -1.57 22.61 2.85
N GLY A 608 -1.25 21.84 3.88
CA GLY A 608 -0.29 22.18 4.92
C GLY A 608 1.17 22.11 4.46
N ALA A 609 2.08 22.65 5.26
CA ALA A 609 3.52 22.56 5.00
C ALA A 609 3.98 21.10 4.93
N GLY A 610 4.87 20.79 3.97
CA GLY A 610 5.39 19.42 3.75
C GLY A 610 4.42 18.47 3.04
N THR A 611 3.23 18.94 2.63
CA THR A 611 2.26 18.14 1.88
C THR A 611 2.37 18.37 0.37
N THR A 612 1.80 17.45 -0.42
CA THR A 612 1.77 17.57 -1.88
C THR A 612 0.34 17.50 -2.42
N ILE A 613 -0.02 18.45 -3.28
CA ILE A 613 -1.15 18.33 -4.20
C ILE A 613 -0.58 17.96 -5.56
N ASP A 614 -0.82 16.73 -6.01
CA ASP A 614 -0.27 16.21 -7.26
C ASP A 614 -1.39 16.05 -8.29
N LEU A 615 -1.34 16.83 -9.36
CA LEU A 615 -2.31 16.77 -10.44
C LEU A 615 -1.98 15.64 -11.43
N ASN A 616 -0.76 15.09 -11.37
CA ASN A 616 -0.32 13.93 -12.15
C ASN A 616 -0.63 14.03 -13.67
N GLY A 617 -0.57 15.25 -14.23
CA GLY A 617 -0.87 15.50 -15.64
C GLY A 617 -2.35 15.71 -15.97
N PHE A 618 -3.25 15.69 -14.99
CA PHE A 618 -4.69 15.85 -15.19
C PHE A 618 -5.19 17.24 -14.80
N ASN A 619 -5.92 17.89 -15.69
CA ASN A 619 -6.56 19.18 -15.37
C ASN A 619 -7.54 19.03 -14.20
N GLN A 620 -7.44 19.89 -13.19
CA GLN A 620 -8.31 19.87 -12.02
C GLN A 620 -9.01 21.21 -11.82
N THR A 621 -10.23 21.15 -11.27
CA THR A 621 -10.99 22.31 -10.79
C THR A 621 -11.26 22.16 -9.30
N MET A 622 -11.10 23.23 -8.52
CA MET A 622 -11.42 23.28 -7.08
C MET A 622 -12.08 24.60 -6.69
N GLY A 623 -12.86 24.60 -5.62
CA GLY A 623 -13.68 25.74 -5.20
C GLY A 623 -12.86 26.88 -4.59
N GLY A 624 -11.74 26.57 -3.95
CA GLY A 624 -10.80 27.53 -3.37
C GLY A 624 -9.52 26.79 -2.97
N PHE A 625 -8.40 27.50 -2.83
CA PHE A 625 -7.13 26.85 -2.52
C PHE A 625 -6.23 27.67 -1.60
N SER A 626 -5.88 27.10 -0.46
CA SER A 626 -4.89 27.63 0.49
C SER A 626 -3.64 26.74 0.44
N ASN A 627 -2.51 27.29 0.00
CA ASN A 627 -1.32 26.49 -0.31
C ASN A 627 -0.11 26.85 0.57
N ALA A 628 0.22 25.99 1.54
CA ALA A 628 1.50 25.97 2.24
C ALA A 628 2.38 24.78 1.81
N GLY A 629 1.87 23.88 0.97
CA GLY A 629 2.55 22.68 0.48
C GLY A 629 3.20 22.86 -0.89
N THR A 630 3.42 21.75 -1.60
CA THR A 630 3.90 21.75 -2.99
C THR A 630 2.77 21.33 -3.93
N VAL A 631 2.56 22.09 -5.00
CA VAL A 631 1.71 21.69 -6.14
C VAL A 631 2.60 21.13 -7.23
N ARG A 632 2.30 19.90 -7.67
CA ARG A 632 2.93 19.26 -8.83
C ARG A 632 1.88 19.14 -9.93
N PHE A 633 2.14 19.72 -11.09
CA PHE A 633 1.20 19.68 -12.21
C PHE A 633 1.29 18.37 -13.00
N GLY A 634 2.50 17.85 -13.24
CA GLY A 634 2.73 16.61 -13.95
C GLY A 634 4.21 16.41 -14.30
N ALA A 635 4.50 15.48 -15.21
CA ALA A 635 5.85 15.28 -15.76
C ALA A 635 6.09 16.06 -17.06
N ALA A 636 5.03 16.42 -17.78
CA ALA A 636 5.07 17.18 -19.02
C ALA A 636 4.32 18.50 -18.84
N PRO A 637 4.71 19.57 -19.56
CA PRO A 637 4.01 20.85 -19.53
C PRO A 637 2.61 20.74 -20.16
N GLY A 638 1.69 21.57 -19.68
CA GLY A 638 0.35 21.76 -20.27
C GLY A 638 -0.81 21.46 -19.31
N THR A 639 -0.51 21.03 -18.09
CA THR A 639 -1.56 20.72 -17.10
C THR A 639 -2.06 22.01 -16.45
N THR A 640 -3.38 22.12 -16.33
CA THR A 640 -4.04 23.30 -15.75
C THR A 640 -4.68 22.98 -14.40
N LEU A 641 -4.38 23.81 -13.41
CA LEU A 641 -5.10 23.89 -12.14
C LEU A 641 -6.05 25.10 -12.18
N THR A 642 -7.35 24.86 -12.08
CA THR A 642 -8.35 25.92 -11.99
C THR A 642 -8.89 26.02 -10.55
N VAL A 643 -8.72 27.19 -9.94
CA VAL A 643 -9.28 27.55 -8.64
C VAL A 643 -10.44 28.52 -8.91
N ALA A 644 -11.67 28.00 -8.86
CA ALA A 644 -12.88 28.75 -9.20
C ALA A 644 -13.14 29.92 -8.23
N GLY A 645 -12.75 29.77 -6.96
CA GLY A 645 -12.72 30.83 -5.96
C GLY A 645 -11.33 31.44 -5.79
N ASN A 646 -10.91 31.66 -4.55
CA ASN A 646 -9.66 32.35 -4.26
C ASN A 646 -8.48 31.39 -4.12
N TYR A 647 -7.32 31.80 -4.63
CA TYR A 647 -6.02 31.20 -4.35
C TYR A 647 -5.29 32.02 -3.28
N ALA A 648 -4.97 31.41 -2.15
CA ALA A 648 -4.19 32.02 -1.07
C ALA A 648 -2.85 31.28 -0.92
N GLY A 649 -1.76 31.97 -1.21
CA GLY A 649 -0.42 31.48 -0.96
C GLY A 649 -0.01 31.63 0.50
N ASN A 650 0.46 30.57 1.13
CA ASN A 650 0.97 30.55 2.51
C ASN A 650 2.42 30.04 2.55
N GLY A 651 3.26 30.53 1.64
CA GLY A 651 4.65 30.09 1.48
C GLY A 651 4.81 28.77 0.71
N GLY A 652 3.72 28.20 0.18
CA GLY A 652 3.76 26.99 -0.65
C GLY A 652 4.49 27.19 -1.98
N THR A 653 4.84 26.08 -2.62
CA THR A 653 5.52 26.04 -3.92
C THR A 653 4.58 25.60 -5.03
N LEU A 654 4.62 26.30 -6.16
CA LEU A 654 4.02 25.89 -7.43
C LEU A 654 5.14 25.41 -8.36
N LEU A 655 5.17 24.11 -8.68
CA LEU A 655 6.20 23.50 -9.52
C LEU A 655 5.70 23.37 -10.96
N PHE A 656 5.94 24.39 -11.77
CA PHE A 656 5.58 24.41 -13.18
C PHE A 656 6.60 23.64 -14.02
N ASN A 657 6.13 22.89 -15.00
CA ASN A 657 6.95 22.50 -16.15
C ASN A 657 6.64 23.46 -17.29
N THR A 658 7.69 24.01 -17.90
CA THR A 658 7.58 24.99 -18.97
C THR A 658 8.67 24.70 -20.00
N VAL A 659 8.32 24.68 -21.28
CA VAL A 659 9.32 24.76 -22.35
C VAL A 659 9.80 26.21 -22.36
N LEU A 660 11.00 26.52 -21.86
CA LEU A 660 11.48 27.91 -21.89
C LEU A 660 11.83 28.34 -23.32
N GLY A 661 11.01 29.22 -23.89
CA GLY A 661 11.10 29.70 -25.26
C GLY A 661 10.34 31.00 -25.46
N GLY A 662 9.63 31.14 -26.58
CA GLY A 662 8.75 32.29 -26.85
C GLY A 662 7.39 32.16 -26.14
N GLU A 663 6.48 33.09 -26.38
CA GLU A 663 5.22 33.20 -25.62
C GLU A 663 4.22 32.07 -25.83
N GLY A 664 4.26 31.43 -27.00
CA GLY A 664 3.44 30.25 -27.31
C GLY A 664 3.98 28.95 -26.70
N SER A 665 4.98 29.02 -25.83
CA SER A 665 5.59 27.82 -25.25
C SER A 665 4.60 27.03 -24.40
N ALA A 666 4.65 25.70 -24.52
CA ALA A 666 3.87 24.82 -23.67
C ALA A 666 4.28 24.99 -22.20
N THR A 667 3.30 25.24 -21.34
CA THR A 667 3.51 25.42 -19.91
C THR A 667 2.33 24.89 -19.12
N ASP A 668 2.62 24.40 -17.91
CA ASP A 668 1.60 24.25 -16.88
C ASP A 668 1.00 25.61 -16.52
N ARG A 669 -0.26 25.61 -16.04
CA ARG A 669 -1.00 26.85 -15.77
C ARG A 669 -1.82 26.79 -14.48
N LEU A 670 -1.71 27.83 -13.66
CA LEU A 670 -2.67 28.12 -12.58
C LEU A 670 -3.68 29.14 -13.10
N VAL A 671 -4.96 28.81 -13.07
CA VAL A 671 -6.07 29.74 -13.31
C VAL A 671 -6.74 29.99 -11.96
N ALA A 672 -6.79 31.24 -11.50
CA ALA A 672 -7.34 31.60 -10.20
C ALA A 672 -8.42 32.68 -10.34
N GLY A 673 -9.38 32.69 -9.40
CA GLY A 673 -10.27 33.83 -9.15
C GLY A 673 -9.46 35.03 -8.65
N SER A 674 -9.54 35.34 -7.35
CA SER A 674 -8.61 36.31 -6.74
C SER A 674 -7.40 35.61 -6.11
N THR A 675 -6.24 36.28 -6.11
CA THR A 675 -5.03 35.79 -5.46
C THR A 675 -4.66 36.62 -4.23
N SER A 676 -4.08 35.99 -3.20
CA SER A 676 -3.54 36.66 -2.01
C SER A 676 -2.36 35.88 -1.42
N GLY A 677 -1.65 36.48 -0.46
CA GLY A 677 -0.54 35.84 0.23
C GLY A 677 0.71 35.64 -0.65
N THR A 678 1.57 34.71 -0.28
CA THR A 678 2.87 34.49 -0.95
C THR A 678 3.03 33.04 -1.43
N SER A 679 3.60 32.84 -2.61
CA SER A 679 3.97 31.51 -3.12
C SER A 679 5.30 31.56 -3.85
N THR A 680 6.06 30.47 -3.72
CA THR A 680 7.27 30.25 -4.52
C THR A 680 6.87 29.63 -5.85
N VAL A 681 7.33 30.20 -6.95
CA VAL A 681 7.20 29.63 -8.30
C VAL A 681 8.52 28.98 -8.63
N ARG A 682 8.50 27.67 -8.86
CA ARG A 682 9.66 26.93 -9.38
C ARG A 682 9.33 26.42 -10.77
N VAL A 683 10.25 26.61 -11.69
CA VAL A 683 10.08 26.23 -13.09
C VAL A 683 11.09 25.16 -13.43
N ASN A 684 10.61 24.02 -13.91
CA ASN A 684 11.43 23.02 -14.55
C ASN A 684 11.40 23.27 -16.05
N ASN A 685 12.56 23.55 -16.64
CA ASN A 685 12.68 23.70 -18.08
C ASN A 685 12.48 22.33 -18.76
N ALA A 686 11.37 22.16 -19.48
CA ALA A 686 10.99 20.94 -20.18
C ALA A 686 11.62 20.85 -21.58
N GLY A 687 12.93 21.13 -21.68
CA GLY A 687 13.69 21.05 -22.93
C GLY A 687 13.62 22.31 -23.82
N GLY A 688 13.24 23.46 -23.28
CA GLY A 688 13.27 24.72 -24.02
C GLY A 688 14.69 25.27 -24.17
N GLY A 689 15.05 25.69 -25.40
CA GLY A 689 16.36 26.26 -25.72
C GLY A 689 16.50 27.75 -25.40
N GLY A 690 15.45 28.41 -24.93
CA GLY A 690 15.40 29.86 -24.75
C GLY A 690 15.07 30.61 -26.05
N ALA A 691 14.31 31.70 -25.93
CA ALA A 691 14.01 32.64 -27.01
C ALA A 691 13.51 33.96 -26.42
N GLN A 692 13.57 35.04 -27.19
CA GLN A 692 12.99 36.31 -26.78
C GLN A 692 11.45 36.24 -26.69
N THR A 693 10.90 36.70 -25.57
CA THR A 693 9.45 36.97 -25.40
C THR A 693 9.14 38.45 -25.66
N ALA A 694 7.99 38.77 -26.27
CA ALA A 694 7.41 40.11 -26.27
C ALA A 694 6.56 40.35 -25.01
N ASP A 695 5.47 39.62 -24.77
CA ASP A 695 4.58 39.71 -23.59
C ASP A 695 4.99 38.79 -22.43
N GLY A 696 5.47 37.58 -22.74
CA GLY A 696 5.95 36.56 -21.79
C GLY A 696 5.17 35.23 -21.83
N ILE A 697 5.72 34.17 -21.22
CA ILE A 697 5.05 32.87 -21.08
C ILE A 697 4.11 32.94 -19.86
N LYS A 698 2.79 32.90 -20.08
CA LYS A 698 1.78 33.02 -19.01
C LYS A 698 1.73 31.77 -18.13
N LEU A 699 2.12 31.88 -16.86
CA LEU A 699 2.05 30.79 -15.89
C LEU A 699 0.78 30.85 -15.03
N ILE A 700 0.37 32.07 -14.68
CA ILE A 700 -0.73 32.31 -13.73
C ILE A 700 -1.70 33.30 -14.38
N ASP A 701 -2.94 32.86 -14.49
CA ASP A 701 -4.08 33.56 -15.07
C ASP A 701 -5.03 33.94 -13.92
N VAL A 702 -5.24 35.22 -13.67
CA VAL A 702 -5.99 35.75 -12.54
C VAL A 702 -7.21 36.51 -13.04
N THR A 703 -8.39 35.93 -12.83
CA THR A 703 -9.66 36.50 -13.31
C THR A 703 -10.27 37.55 -12.37
N GLY A 704 -9.79 37.61 -11.12
CA GLY A 704 -10.22 38.54 -10.08
C GLY A 704 -9.10 39.46 -9.59
N ALA A 705 -9.10 39.82 -8.30
CA ALA A 705 -8.07 40.69 -7.75
C ALA A 705 -6.73 39.94 -7.58
N SER A 706 -5.69 40.37 -8.29
CA SER A 706 -4.34 39.76 -8.16
C SER A 706 -3.53 40.35 -7.00
N ASN A 707 -3.96 40.17 -5.75
CA ASN A 707 -3.26 40.68 -4.57
C ASN A 707 -2.18 39.72 -4.02
N GLY A 708 -1.99 38.55 -4.64
CA GLY A 708 -0.94 37.60 -4.28
C GLY A 708 0.43 38.02 -4.80
N VAL A 709 1.48 37.54 -4.13
CA VAL A 709 2.88 37.68 -4.55
C VAL A 709 3.42 36.30 -4.94
N PHE A 710 3.88 36.20 -6.18
CA PHE A 710 4.54 35.00 -6.68
C PHE A 710 6.02 35.30 -6.85
N ALA A 711 6.86 34.61 -6.07
CA ALA A 711 8.30 34.80 -6.07
C ALA A 711 8.97 33.67 -6.86
N LEU A 712 9.69 33.99 -7.93
CA LEU A 712 10.45 33.01 -8.69
C LEU A 712 11.62 32.48 -7.85
N ALA A 713 11.75 31.15 -7.77
CA ALA A 713 12.99 30.50 -7.37
C ALA A 713 13.92 30.48 -8.60
N GLY A 714 14.75 31.50 -8.71
CA GLY A 714 15.68 31.69 -9.83
C GLY A 714 16.98 30.92 -9.69
N ASP A 715 17.70 30.82 -10.79
CA ASP A 715 19.10 30.35 -10.84
C ASP A 715 20.07 31.43 -10.31
N TYR A 716 19.70 32.71 -10.44
CA TYR A 716 20.47 33.86 -9.95
C TYR A 716 19.58 35.09 -9.72
N SER A 717 20.17 36.14 -9.14
CA SER A 717 19.51 37.42 -8.90
C SER A 717 20.23 38.55 -9.63
N LEU A 718 19.52 39.26 -10.51
CA LEU A 718 20.01 40.47 -11.17
C LEU A 718 19.27 41.68 -10.58
N GLN A 719 20.01 42.57 -9.92
CA GLN A 719 19.44 43.78 -9.30
C GLN A 719 18.27 43.48 -8.34
N GLY A 720 18.33 42.34 -7.63
CA GLY A 720 17.28 41.90 -6.70
C GLY A 720 16.13 41.12 -7.34
N GLN A 721 16.09 40.99 -8.68
CA GLN A 721 15.11 40.18 -9.40
C GLN A 721 15.67 38.78 -9.68
N GLN A 722 14.92 37.75 -9.27
CA GLN A 722 15.26 36.36 -9.55
C GLN A 722 15.03 36.05 -11.03
N ALA A 723 15.98 35.31 -11.63
CA ALA A 723 15.91 34.90 -13.02
C ALA A 723 16.32 33.43 -13.19
N ILE A 724 15.68 32.74 -14.13
CA ILE A 724 16.04 31.38 -14.58
C ILE A 724 16.63 31.43 -15.98
N VAL A 725 17.53 30.52 -16.33
CA VAL A 725 18.26 30.53 -17.62
C VAL A 725 17.76 29.44 -18.57
N ALA A 726 17.65 29.78 -19.85
CA ALA A 726 17.57 28.81 -20.95
C ALA A 726 18.31 29.35 -22.17
N GLY A 727 19.32 28.59 -22.63
CA GLY A 727 20.17 28.97 -23.75
C GLY A 727 20.85 30.33 -23.53
N ALA A 728 20.68 31.24 -24.49
CA ALA A 728 21.23 32.59 -24.38
C ALA A 728 20.42 33.54 -23.47
N TYR A 729 19.20 33.16 -23.10
CA TYR A 729 18.23 34.05 -22.47
C TYR A 729 18.07 33.74 -20.98
N ALA A 730 17.74 34.77 -20.21
CA ALA A 730 17.26 34.61 -18.85
C ALA A 730 15.82 35.13 -18.73
N TYR A 731 15.03 34.51 -17.87
CA TYR A 731 13.62 34.77 -17.68
C TYR A 731 13.35 35.24 -16.26
N THR A 732 12.67 36.37 -16.12
CA THR A 732 12.17 36.88 -14.83
C THR A 732 10.66 36.68 -14.75
N LEU A 733 10.13 36.44 -13.55
CA LEU A 733 8.69 36.36 -13.34
C LEU A 733 8.13 37.76 -13.07
N GLN A 734 7.17 38.18 -13.88
CA GLN A 734 6.62 39.52 -13.82
C GLN A 734 5.10 39.52 -13.84
N LYS A 735 4.52 40.49 -13.15
CA LYS A 735 3.09 40.72 -13.10
C LYS A 735 2.65 41.69 -14.21
N ASN A 736 1.46 41.46 -14.74
CA ASN A 736 0.77 42.15 -15.81
C ASN A 736 1.42 41.99 -17.18
N GLY A 737 0.62 41.77 -18.23
CA GLY A 737 1.07 41.79 -19.64
C GLY A 737 1.70 43.13 -20.06
N ILE A 738 2.61 43.14 -21.03
CA ILE A 738 3.05 44.34 -21.75
C ILE A 738 1.91 44.83 -22.66
N ALA A 739 1.27 43.92 -23.39
CA ALA A 739 0.11 44.24 -24.22
C ALA A 739 -1.14 44.56 -23.38
N THR A 740 -1.23 43.97 -22.19
CA THR A 740 -2.34 44.11 -21.23
C THR A 740 -1.84 44.51 -19.83
N PRO A 741 -1.39 45.77 -19.61
CA PRO A 741 -0.74 46.21 -18.37
C PRO A 741 -1.56 46.16 -17.08
N ALA A 742 -2.83 45.76 -17.15
CA ALA A 742 -3.77 45.70 -16.04
C ALA A 742 -4.47 44.34 -15.89
N ASP A 743 -4.04 43.29 -16.61
CA ASP A 743 -4.67 41.97 -16.53
C ASP A 743 -4.50 41.27 -15.18
N GLY A 744 -3.46 41.58 -14.41
CA GLY A 744 -3.17 40.93 -13.13
C GLY A 744 -2.48 39.58 -13.25
N ASP A 745 -2.18 39.13 -14.46
CA ASP A 745 -1.58 37.83 -14.75
C ASP A 745 -0.06 37.81 -14.48
N TRP A 746 0.55 36.62 -14.41
CA TRP A 746 1.99 36.48 -14.21
C TRP A 746 2.67 35.70 -15.33
N TYR A 747 3.76 36.27 -15.82
CA TYR A 747 4.45 35.85 -17.02
C TYR A 747 5.95 35.65 -16.77
N LEU A 748 6.54 34.61 -17.34
CA LEU A 748 8.00 34.53 -17.49
C LEU A 748 8.43 35.35 -18.70
N ARG A 749 9.33 36.31 -18.49
CA ARG A 749 9.81 37.23 -19.53
C ARG A 749 11.31 37.19 -19.69
N SER A 750 11.74 37.08 -20.94
CA SER A 750 13.14 37.24 -21.34
C SER A 750 13.41 38.60 -21.99
N SER A 751 12.65 39.62 -21.60
CA SER A 751 12.88 41.01 -21.95
C SER A 751 13.28 41.78 -20.69
N LEU A 752 14.18 42.76 -20.86
CA LEU A 752 14.43 43.76 -19.83
C LEU A 752 13.11 44.51 -19.56
N VAL A 753 12.83 44.96 -18.35
CA VAL A 753 11.62 45.77 -18.09
C VAL A 753 12.03 47.04 -17.35
N ASN A 754 11.65 48.18 -17.93
CA ASN A 754 11.97 49.57 -17.55
C ASN A 754 13.47 49.97 -17.60
N PRO A 755 13.98 50.58 -18.69
CA PRO A 755 15.18 51.43 -18.56
C PRO A 755 14.89 52.59 -17.60
N PRO A 756 15.85 53.04 -16.76
CA PRO A 756 15.60 54.12 -15.82
C PRO A 756 15.37 55.46 -16.56
N GLY A 757 14.22 56.10 -16.32
CA GLY A 757 13.99 57.53 -16.54
C GLY A 757 13.12 57.92 -17.74
N ASP A 758 12.04 58.67 -17.43
CA ASP A 758 11.19 59.51 -18.29
C ASP A 758 9.81 58.94 -18.74
N PRO A 759 8.70 59.36 -18.09
CA PRO A 759 7.33 59.03 -18.53
C PRO A 759 6.89 59.68 -19.85
N ALA A 760 7.71 60.51 -20.49
CA ALA A 760 7.42 61.14 -21.80
C ALA A 760 8.15 60.49 -22.99
N ALA A 761 9.03 59.51 -22.78
CA ALA A 761 9.73 58.83 -23.87
C ALA A 761 8.86 57.73 -24.52
N PRO A 762 8.80 57.61 -25.87
CA PRO A 762 8.07 56.53 -26.52
C PRO A 762 8.63 55.18 -26.07
N ALA A 763 7.75 54.22 -25.78
CA ALA A 763 8.11 52.87 -25.35
C ALA A 763 9.03 52.20 -26.38
N LYS A 764 10.34 52.24 -26.13
CA LYS A 764 11.29 51.41 -26.88
C LYS A 764 10.99 49.95 -26.52
N PRO A 765 10.87 49.02 -27.49
CA PRO A 765 10.77 47.60 -27.18
C PRO A 765 11.95 47.25 -26.29
N ALA A 766 11.67 46.72 -25.11
CA ALA A 766 12.73 46.41 -24.19
C ALA A 766 13.54 45.24 -24.77
N GLY A 767 14.85 45.44 -24.90
CA GLY A 767 15.74 44.46 -25.49
C GLY A 767 15.73 43.14 -24.73
N PRO A 768 16.29 42.07 -25.33
CA PRO A 768 16.40 40.78 -24.65
C PRO A 768 17.11 40.88 -23.30
N LEU A 769 16.67 40.06 -22.35
CA LEU A 769 17.42 39.75 -21.15
C LEU A 769 18.28 38.52 -21.42
N TYR A 770 19.58 38.74 -21.58
CA TYR A 770 20.55 37.67 -21.78
C TYR A 770 21.07 37.12 -20.45
N GLN A 771 21.49 35.85 -20.47
CA GLN A 771 22.10 35.20 -19.32
C GLN A 771 23.53 35.74 -19.06
N PRO A 772 24.04 35.69 -17.83
CA PRO A 772 25.21 36.45 -17.41
C PRO A 772 26.54 35.97 -18.00
N GLY A 773 26.57 34.82 -18.68
CA GLY A 773 27.72 34.36 -19.45
C GLY A 773 27.89 35.02 -20.81
N VAL A 774 26.79 35.46 -21.44
CA VAL A 774 26.79 35.92 -22.84
C VAL A 774 27.75 37.09 -23.09
N PRO A 775 27.84 38.14 -22.25
CA PRO A 775 28.82 39.20 -22.44
C PRO A 775 30.28 38.69 -22.41
N LEU A 776 30.57 37.64 -21.64
CA LEU A 776 31.91 37.04 -21.57
C LEU A 776 32.22 36.28 -22.85
N TYR A 777 31.26 35.50 -23.35
CA TYR A 777 31.41 34.73 -24.58
C TYR A 777 31.62 35.65 -25.78
N GLU A 778 30.79 36.70 -25.91
CA GLU A 778 30.86 37.68 -26.99
C GLU A 778 32.23 38.39 -27.07
N ASN A 779 32.88 38.65 -25.94
CA ASN A 779 34.20 39.31 -25.90
C ASN A 779 35.39 38.35 -25.90
N TYR A 780 35.18 37.05 -25.68
CA TYR A 780 36.29 36.10 -25.54
C TYR A 780 37.15 36.02 -26.80
N ALA A 781 36.51 35.95 -27.98
CA ALA A 781 37.22 35.92 -29.24
C ALA A 781 38.03 37.21 -29.50
N GLN A 782 37.54 38.38 -29.07
CA GLN A 782 38.27 39.66 -29.19
C GLN A 782 39.53 39.68 -28.32
N VAL A 783 39.46 39.13 -27.10
CA VAL A 783 40.63 38.96 -26.22
C VAL A 783 41.69 38.10 -26.91
N LEU A 784 41.28 36.96 -27.48
CA LEU A 784 42.21 36.06 -28.19
C LEU A 784 42.80 36.72 -29.45
N LEU A 785 42.00 37.45 -30.25
CA LEU A 785 42.49 38.21 -31.41
C LEU A 785 43.52 39.27 -31.01
N GLY A 786 43.29 39.98 -29.90
CA GLY A 786 44.25 40.95 -29.35
C GLY A 786 45.58 40.30 -28.97
N MET A 787 45.53 39.14 -28.30
CA MET A 787 46.73 38.36 -27.98
C MET A 787 47.46 37.84 -29.24
N ASN A 788 46.71 37.59 -30.33
CA ASN A 788 47.25 37.12 -31.61
C ASN A 788 47.75 38.26 -32.52
N ALA A 789 47.73 39.52 -32.08
CA ALA A 789 48.19 40.65 -32.87
C ALA A 789 49.70 40.57 -33.16
N LEU A 790 50.07 40.96 -34.38
CA LEU A 790 51.46 40.99 -34.84
C LEU A 790 52.08 42.39 -34.70
N PRO A 791 53.30 42.51 -34.15
CA PRO A 791 54.00 43.79 -34.02
C PRO A 791 54.43 44.35 -35.37
N SER A 792 54.78 45.64 -35.39
CA SER A 792 55.56 46.21 -36.50
C SER A 792 56.99 45.66 -36.53
N LEU A 793 57.68 45.77 -37.66
CA LEU A 793 59.11 45.47 -37.72
C LEU A 793 59.89 46.33 -36.70
N GLN A 794 59.54 47.61 -36.57
CA GLN A 794 60.21 48.54 -35.65
C GLN A 794 60.01 48.11 -34.19
N GLU A 795 58.80 47.70 -33.82
CA GLU A 795 58.46 47.20 -32.48
C GLU A 795 59.18 45.87 -32.18
N ARG A 796 59.36 45.01 -33.21
CA ARG A 796 60.02 43.71 -33.06
C ARG A 796 61.51 43.85 -32.82
N VAL A 797 62.21 44.58 -33.69
CA VAL A 797 63.68 44.58 -33.69
C VAL A 797 64.29 45.86 -33.10
N GLY A 798 63.47 46.84 -32.73
CA GLY A 798 63.85 48.12 -32.12
C GLY A 798 64.55 49.09 -33.07
N ASN A 799 65.49 48.60 -33.86
CA ASN A 799 66.13 49.31 -34.95
C ASN A 799 66.30 48.39 -36.16
N ARG A 800 66.06 48.94 -37.34
CA ARG A 800 66.11 48.25 -38.63
C ARG A 800 67.54 48.20 -39.16
N TYR A 801 67.88 47.10 -39.84
CA TYR A 801 69.21 46.90 -40.41
C TYR A 801 69.38 47.71 -41.70
N TRP A 802 69.91 48.93 -41.57
CA TRP A 802 70.13 49.80 -42.73
C TRP A 802 71.55 49.68 -43.28
N GLY A 803 71.66 49.36 -44.57
CA GLY A 803 72.86 49.59 -45.37
C GLY A 803 73.18 51.08 -45.45
N GLY A 804 74.46 51.45 -45.38
CA GLY A 804 74.90 52.83 -45.59
C GLY A 804 75.05 53.13 -47.07
N SER A 805 74.89 54.40 -47.43
CA SER A 805 75.12 54.92 -48.78
C SER A 805 76.62 54.93 -49.11
N GLY A 806 77.16 53.82 -49.63
CA GLY A 806 78.53 53.75 -50.12
C GLY A 806 79.10 52.34 -50.28
N GLY A 807 78.69 51.59 -51.31
CA GLY A 807 79.36 50.35 -51.75
C GLY A 807 79.27 49.14 -50.79
N PRO A 808 79.69 47.94 -51.23
CA PRO A 808 79.49 46.70 -50.48
C PRO A 808 80.50 46.60 -49.32
N SER A 809 80.24 47.29 -48.20
CA SER A 809 80.62 46.89 -46.84
C SER A 809 80.36 48.02 -45.84
N GLU A 810 79.12 48.19 -45.39
CA GLU A 810 78.81 49.01 -44.21
C GLU A 810 77.95 48.28 -43.16
N ALA A 811 77.35 47.15 -43.51
CA ALA A 811 76.54 46.37 -42.59
C ALA A 811 77.35 45.32 -41.81
N MET A 812 78.37 44.69 -42.41
CA MET A 812 79.27 43.76 -41.71
C MET A 812 80.35 44.45 -40.87
N ALA A 813 80.66 45.73 -41.13
CA ALA A 813 81.50 46.54 -40.22
C ALA A 813 80.83 46.81 -38.86
N ARG A 814 79.51 46.57 -38.75
CA ARG A 814 78.72 46.77 -37.53
C ARG A 814 78.64 45.53 -36.62
N MET A 815 79.38 44.46 -36.95
CA MET A 815 79.45 43.20 -36.16
C MET A 815 80.90 42.73 -35.91
N GLY A 816 81.92 43.54 -36.23
CA GLY A 816 83.29 43.32 -35.77
C GLY A 816 84.08 42.18 -36.43
N VAL A 817 83.75 41.74 -37.65
CA VAL A 817 84.49 40.67 -38.36
C VAL A 817 84.75 41.03 -39.83
N THR A 818 85.98 40.84 -40.29
CA THR A 818 86.43 40.94 -41.68
C THR A 818 85.89 39.78 -42.53
N PRO A 819 85.43 39.99 -43.79
CA PRO A 819 84.89 38.90 -44.59
C PRO A 819 86.02 37.98 -45.09
N ALA A 820 85.96 36.69 -44.76
CA ALA A 820 86.65 35.66 -45.54
C ALA A 820 85.76 35.27 -46.74
N ALA A 821 86.38 35.06 -47.89
CA ALA A 821 85.72 34.73 -49.15
C ALA A 821 84.79 33.50 -49.04
N GLN A 822 83.63 33.59 -49.71
CA GLN A 822 82.60 32.54 -49.81
C GLN A 822 83.19 31.17 -50.16
N THR A 823 82.68 30.11 -49.53
CA THR A 823 82.53 28.80 -50.19
C THR A 823 81.52 27.83 -49.55
N ASP A 824 80.93 28.08 -48.38
CA ASP A 824 79.94 27.14 -47.83
C ASP A 824 78.71 27.78 -47.17
N SER A 825 77.59 27.11 -47.39
CA SER A 825 76.19 27.46 -47.11
C SER A 825 75.77 27.37 -45.64
N SER A 826 76.63 27.82 -44.71
CA SER A 826 76.35 27.78 -43.26
C SER A 826 75.94 29.15 -42.69
N TRP A 827 75.04 29.15 -41.71
CA TRP A 827 74.58 30.32 -40.95
C TRP A 827 75.75 30.95 -40.15
N THR A 828 76.29 32.09 -40.60
CA THR A 828 77.52 32.66 -40.00
C THR A 828 77.31 33.79 -38.99
N GLN A 829 76.08 34.30 -38.79
CA GLN A 829 75.79 35.30 -37.76
C GLN A 829 74.36 35.14 -37.22
N SER A 830 74.23 35.04 -35.89
CA SER A 830 72.95 34.88 -35.21
C SER A 830 72.80 35.86 -34.05
N ALA A 831 71.61 36.43 -33.90
CA ALA A 831 71.25 37.32 -32.80
C ALA A 831 70.18 36.65 -31.93
N PHE A 832 70.49 36.47 -30.65
CA PHE A 832 69.50 36.09 -29.65
C PHE A 832 68.86 37.35 -29.10
N TRP A 833 67.55 37.35 -28.93
CA TRP A 833 66.85 38.44 -28.30
C TRP A 833 65.76 37.95 -27.36
N GLY A 834 65.50 38.74 -26.33
CA GLY A 834 64.36 38.59 -25.44
C GLY A 834 63.65 39.92 -25.30
N ARG A 835 62.32 39.91 -25.29
CA ARG A 835 61.51 41.11 -25.04
C ARG A 835 60.28 40.81 -24.20
N ILE A 836 59.87 41.81 -23.44
CA ILE A 836 58.62 41.84 -22.70
C ILE A 836 57.75 42.98 -23.23
N GLU A 837 56.46 42.74 -23.26
CA GLU A 837 55.43 43.71 -23.59
C GLU A 837 54.43 43.74 -22.44
N GLY A 838 54.06 44.95 -22.02
CA GLY A 838 53.00 45.19 -21.04
C GLY A 838 52.03 46.21 -21.62
N GLY A 839 50.73 46.00 -21.42
CA GLY A 839 49.71 46.89 -21.95
C GLY A 839 48.44 46.94 -21.12
N GLN A 840 47.71 48.02 -21.32
CA GLN A 840 46.34 48.16 -20.84
C GLN A 840 45.46 48.64 -21.98
N THR A 841 44.29 48.04 -22.10
CA THR A 841 43.36 48.30 -23.19
C THR A 841 41.95 48.51 -22.63
N SER A 842 41.35 49.66 -22.96
CA SER A 842 39.94 50.01 -22.67
C SER A 842 39.17 50.01 -23.98
N LEU A 843 38.10 49.22 -24.04
CA LEU A 843 37.28 49.03 -25.22
C LEU A 843 35.79 49.11 -24.87
N ARG A 844 35.04 49.83 -25.69
CA ARG A 844 33.58 49.82 -25.82
C ARG A 844 33.26 49.46 -27.28
N PRO A 845 33.36 48.17 -27.65
CA PRO A 845 33.08 47.74 -29.00
C PRO A 845 31.60 47.92 -29.35
N SER A 846 31.30 48.00 -30.63
CA SER A 846 29.94 47.80 -31.12
C SER A 846 29.58 46.33 -30.95
N ASN A 847 28.69 46.02 -30.01
CA ASN A 847 28.33 44.65 -29.68
C ASN A 847 26.86 44.50 -29.28
N THR A 848 26.40 43.25 -29.21
CA THR A 848 24.98 42.90 -28.96
C THR A 848 24.61 43.14 -27.50
N THR A 849 25.53 42.89 -26.57
CA THR A 849 25.25 42.97 -25.12
C THR A 849 25.47 44.35 -24.50
N GLY A 850 25.87 45.35 -25.30
CA GLY A 850 26.29 46.66 -24.82
C GLY A 850 27.46 46.59 -23.82
N SER A 851 28.32 45.58 -23.96
CA SER A 851 29.40 45.33 -23.02
C SER A 851 30.61 46.23 -23.26
N SER A 852 31.30 46.59 -22.18
CA SER A 852 32.61 47.25 -22.22
C SER A 852 33.67 46.34 -21.60
N MET A 853 34.92 46.48 -22.03
CA MET A 853 36.03 45.65 -21.61
C MET A 853 37.25 46.48 -21.23
N ASN A 854 37.82 46.19 -20.06
CA ASN A 854 39.13 46.69 -19.64
C ASN A 854 40.06 45.49 -19.47
N SER A 855 41.24 45.54 -20.08
CA SER A 855 42.17 44.40 -20.08
C SER A 855 43.60 44.81 -19.74
N ASP A 856 44.25 43.93 -18.98
CA ASP A 856 45.68 43.98 -18.67
C ASP A 856 46.39 42.88 -19.47
N ASP A 857 47.38 43.29 -20.26
CA ASP A 857 48.10 42.44 -21.20
C ASP A 857 49.57 42.29 -20.78
N PHE A 858 50.06 41.06 -20.78
CA PHE A 858 51.48 40.74 -20.62
C PHE A 858 51.92 39.75 -21.69
N LYS A 859 53.05 40.04 -22.35
CA LYS A 859 53.67 39.14 -23.33
C LYS A 859 55.16 39.05 -23.09
N ALA A 860 55.70 37.84 -23.06
CA ALA A 860 57.13 37.57 -23.01
C ALA A 860 57.53 36.77 -24.25
N GLN A 861 58.63 37.17 -24.88
CA GLN A 861 59.12 36.52 -26.09
C GLN A 861 60.63 36.37 -26.07
N ALA A 862 61.08 35.29 -26.67
CA ALA A 862 62.48 35.04 -26.98
C ALA A 862 62.58 34.65 -28.45
N GLY A 863 63.65 35.08 -29.12
CA GLY A 863 63.85 34.76 -30.52
C GLY A 863 65.31 34.67 -30.92
N LEU A 864 65.49 34.08 -32.09
CA LEU A 864 66.77 33.93 -32.76
C LEU A 864 66.61 34.43 -34.18
N ASP A 865 67.40 35.43 -34.55
CA ASP A 865 67.46 35.96 -35.92
C ASP A 865 68.80 35.57 -36.55
N GLY A 866 68.80 35.21 -37.84
CA GLY A 866 70.00 34.83 -38.59
C GLY A 866 70.01 35.39 -40.00
N LEU A 867 71.21 35.70 -40.51
CA LEU A 867 71.40 36.09 -41.91
C LEU A 867 71.28 34.85 -42.81
N ALA A 868 70.27 34.81 -43.67
CA ALA A 868 70.03 33.69 -44.59
C ALA A 868 70.64 33.92 -45.98
N LEU A 869 70.65 35.16 -46.47
CA LEU A 869 71.20 35.53 -47.78
C LEU A 869 71.72 36.97 -47.75
N GLU A 870 72.86 37.23 -48.37
CA GLU A 870 73.36 38.58 -48.65
C GLU A 870 73.91 38.64 -50.07
N ASN A 871 73.54 39.67 -50.83
CA ASN A 871 74.04 39.92 -52.18
C ASN A 871 74.07 41.43 -52.47
N THR A 872 74.37 41.82 -53.71
CA THR A 872 74.48 43.23 -54.13
C THR A 872 73.16 44.02 -54.11
N TYR A 873 72.03 43.35 -53.91
CA TYR A 873 70.70 43.98 -53.88
C TYR A 873 70.18 44.16 -52.44
N GLY A 874 70.76 43.47 -51.46
CA GLY A 874 70.35 43.52 -50.06
C GLY A 874 70.62 42.23 -49.28
N ARG A 875 69.95 42.12 -48.13
CA ARG A 875 70.09 41.02 -47.18
C ARG A 875 68.73 40.46 -46.75
N LEU A 876 68.66 39.14 -46.57
CA LEU A 876 67.54 38.42 -45.99
C LEU A 876 67.89 37.96 -44.58
N ILE A 877 67.15 38.43 -43.59
CA ILE A 877 67.20 37.95 -42.20
C ILE A 877 65.98 37.06 -41.98
N VAL A 878 66.18 35.89 -41.40
CA VAL A 878 65.08 35.02 -40.99
C VAL A 878 65.18 34.77 -39.49
N GLY A 879 64.04 34.65 -38.83
CA GLY A 879 64.01 34.46 -37.38
C GLY A 879 62.94 33.49 -36.93
N LEU A 880 63.17 32.89 -35.77
CA LEU A 880 62.22 32.04 -35.05
C LEU A 880 61.96 32.64 -33.67
N THR A 881 60.72 32.55 -33.21
CA THR A 881 60.30 33.11 -31.91
C THR A 881 59.52 32.09 -31.09
N LEU A 882 59.75 32.11 -29.78
CA LEU A 882 58.93 31.48 -28.76
C LEU A 882 58.23 32.59 -27.96
N GLN A 883 56.97 32.39 -27.61
CA GLN A 883 56.19 33.41 -26.92
C GLN A 883 55.22 32.85 -25.90
N TYR A 884 55.04 33.59 -24.81
CA TYR A 884 54.04 33.38 -23.78
C TYR A 884 53.27 34.68 -23.56
N GLY A 885 51.94 34.60 -23.45
CA GLY A 885 51.06 35.73 -23.21
C GLY A 885 50.05 35.43 -22.12
N LEU A 886 49.70 36.45 -21.34
CA LEU A 886 48.63 36.42 -20.35
C LEU A 886 47.81 37.70 -20.52
N THR A 887 46.51 37.55 -20.75
CA THR A 887 45.57 38.67 -20.74
C THR A 887 44.48 38.41 -19.71
N THR A 888 44.22 39.40 -18.86
CA THR A 888 43.04 39.40 -17.97
C THR A 888 42.13 40.54 -18.38
N ALA A 889 40.92 40.21 -18.83
CA ALA A 889 39.92 41.17 -19.26
C ALA A 889 38.72 41.17 -18.30
N TYR A 890 38.34 42.35 -17.82
CA TYR A 890 37.14 42.60 -17.04
C TYR A 890 36.05 43.12 -17.98
N VAL A 891 34.95 42.38 -18.06
CA VAL A 891 33.81 42.71 -18.92
C VAL A 891 32.68 43.23 -18.05
N ASN A 892 32.14 44.38 -18.43
CA ASN A 892 30.99 45.00 -17.78
C ASN A 892 29.81 45.05 -18.75
N SER A 893 28.64 44.61 -18.30
CA SER A 893 27.40 44.66 -19.07
C SER A 893 26.20 44.80 -18.13
N LEU A 894 25.08 45.29 -18.67
CA LEU A 894 23.79 45.30 -17.97
C LEU A 894 23.36 43.90 -17.51
N PHE A 895 23.78 42.86 -18.23
CA PHE A 895 23.42 41.46 -17.95
C PHE A 895 24.29 40.80 -16.88
N GLY A 896 25.35 41.48 -16.44
CA GLY A 896 26.30 40.97 -15.46
C GLY A 896 27.72 41.38 -15.80
N ASN A 897 28.52 41.49 -14.75
CA ASN A 897 29.97 41.66 -14.87
C ASN A 897 30.66 40.29 -14.83
N GLY A 898 31.88 40.25 -15.32
CA GLY A 898 32.74 39.10 -15.13
C GLY A 898 34.15 39.31 -15.66
N ARG A 899 34.89 38.21 -15.69
CA ARG A 899 36.31 38.20 -16.02
C ARG A 899 36.63 37.07 -16.99
N ILE A 900 37.44 37.39 -17.98
CA ILE A 900 38.06 36.48 -18.92
C ILE A 900 39.55 36.49 -18.61
N ARG A 901 40.14 35.32 -18.35
CA ARG A 901 41.59 35.16 -18.21
C ARG A 901 42.07 34.19 -19.28
N ALA A 902 42.92 34.67 -20.18
CA ALA A 902 43.46 33.88 -21.27
C ALA A 902 44.98 33.79 -21.17
N GLU A 903 45.49 32.57 -21.23
CA GLU A 903 46.92 32.26 -21.29
C GLU A 903 47.23 31.70 -22.68
N GLY A 904 48.34 32.12 -23.27
CA GLY A 904 48.72 31.75 -24.63
C GLY A 904 50.18 31.36 -24.72
N THR A 905 50.48 30.25 -25.38
CA THR A 905 51.86 29.85 -25.73
C THR A 905 51.96 29.68 -27.23
N GLY A 906 53.05 30.12 -27.85
CA GLY A 906 53.14 30.07 -29.30
C GLY A 906 54.53 30.13 -29.86
N VAL A 907 54.58 29.92 -31.17
CA VAL A 907 55.80 29.99 -31.98
C VAL A 907 55.58 30.90 -33.18
N GLY A 908 56.62 31.59 -33.61
CA GLY A 908 56.56 32.46 -34.77
C GLY A 908 57.79 32.37 -35.65
N ALA A 909 57.65 32.85 -36.87
CA ALA A 909 58.70 32.93 -37.86
C ALA A 909 58.67 34.29 -38.56
N THR A 910 59.85 34.79 -38.93
CA THR A 910 60.01 36.06 -39.61
C THR A 910 60.95 35.92 -40.80
N ALA A 911 60.73 36.73 -41.84
CA ALA A 911 61.59 36.84 -43.00
C ALA A 911 61.64 38.31 -43.44
N THR A 912 62.76 38.97 -43.20
CA THR A 912 62.95 40.39 -43.48
C THR A 912 64.00 40.61 -44.54
N TRP A 913 63.59 41.15 -45.69
CA TRP A 913 64.49 41.65 -46.72
C TRP A 913 64.80 43.12 -46.48
N TYR A 914 66.08 43.47 -46.33
CA TYR A 914 66.55 44.85 -46.32
C TYR A 914 67.35 45.12 -47.59
N GLY A 915 66.84 45.98 -48.47
CA GLY A 915 67.53 46.45 -49.66
C GLY A 915 68.52 47.57 -49.33
N ASP A 916 69.65 47.58 -50.03
CA ASP A 916 70.68 48.61 -49.83
C ASP A 916 70.24 50.02 -50.28
N ASN A 917 69.13 50.12 -51.01
CA ASN A 917 68.46 51.36 -51.40
C ASN A 917 67.52 51.94 -50.32
N GLY A 918 67.51 51.36 -49.11
CA GLY A 918 66.67 51.76 -48.00
C GLY A 918 65.24 51.22 -48.04
N VAL A 919 64.88 50.35 -49.00
CA VAL A 919 63.60 49.62 -49.00
C VAL A 919 63.72 48.42 -48.07
N TYR A 920 62.65 48.07 -47.36
CA TYR A 920 62.53 46.79 -46.68
C TYR A 920 61.16 46.16 -46.90
N ILE A 921 61.13 44.84 -46.80
CA ILE A 921 59.92 44.02 -46.75
C ILE A 921 60.10 43.04 -45.60
N ASP A 922 59.12 42.94 -44.71
CA ASP A 922 59.08 42.04 -43.58
C ASP A 922 57.84 41.15 -43.67
N GLY A 923 58.06 39.84 -43.69
CA GLY A 923 57.02 38.85 -43.49
C GLY A 923 57.08 38.31 -42.07
N GLN A 924 55.94 38.19 -41.41
CA GLN A 924 55.82 37.55 -40.11
C GLN A 924 54.67 36.57 -40.10
N MET A 925 54.87 35.44 -39.44
CA MET A 925 53.85 34.44 -39.15
C MET A 925 53.94 34.03 -37.69
N GLN A 926 52.81 33.75 -37.04
CA GLN A 926 52.81 33.09 -35.73
C GLN A 926 51.63 32.13 -35.59
N THR A 927 51.78 31.17 -34.68
CA THR A 927 50.69 30.35 -34.15
C THR A 927 50.70 30.39 -32.62
N MET A 928 49.52 30.40 -32.02
CA MET A 928 49.29 30.51 -30.58
C MET A 928 48.29 29.46 -30.13
N PHE A 929 48.60 28.74 -29.06
CA PHE A 929 47.69 27.84 -28.35
C PHE A 929 47.22 28.52 -27.08
N TYR A 930 45.90 28.61 -26.91
CA TYR A 930 45.27 29.34 -25.82
C TYR A 930 44.61 28.39 -24.82
N ARG A 931 44.56 28.85 -23.56
CA ARG A 931 43.73 28.29 -22.50
C ARG A 931 43.03 29.44 -21.79
N GLY A 932 41.70 29.40 -21.72
CA GLY A 932 40.89 30.48 -21.16
C GLY A 932 39.93 30.06 -20.05
N ASP A 933 39.81 30.92 -19.05
CA ASP A 933 38.86 30.82 -17.95
C ASP A 933 37.87 31.98 -18.00
N LEU A 934 36.57 31.67 -18.00
CA LEU A 934 35.50 32.66 -18.00
C LEU A 934 34.69 32.55 -16.72
N THR A 935 34.56 33.67 -15.99
CA THR A 935 33.86 33.72 -14.70
C THR A 935 32.91 34.90 -14.67
N SER A 936 31.65 34.66 -14.30
CA SER A 936 30.65 35.70 -14.04
C SER A 936 30.60 36.02 -12.55
N ASP A 937 30.43 37.30 -12.20
CA ASP A 937 30.28 37.73 -10.81
C ASP A 937 28.94 37.29 -10.20
N LEU A 938 27.93 37.06 -11.03
CA LEU A 938 26.58 36.70 -10.58
C LEU A 938 26.45 35.22 -10.25
N VAL A 939 27.16 34.36 -11.00
CA VAL A 939 26.93 32.91 -10.98
C VAL A 939 28.22 32.10 -10.81
N GLY A 940 29.41 32.72 -10.91
CA GLY A 940 30.70 32.07 -10.77
C GLY A 940 31.27 31.56 -12.09
N SER A 941 32.03 30.46 -12.04
CA SER A 941 32.68 29.89 -13.24
C SER A 941 31.66 29.51 -14.31
N MET A 942 31.92 29.95 -15.54
CA MET A 942 31.14 29.66 -16.74
C MET A 942 31.82 28.57 -17.59
N THR A 943 33.15 28.65 -17.72
CA THR A 943 34.01 27.59 -18.25
C THR A 943 35.42 27.75 -17.67
N HIS A 944 36.17 26.66 -17.60
CA HIS A 944 37.55 26.61 -17.10
C HIS A 944 38.41 25.80 -18.07
N GLY A 945 39.58 26.33 -18.40
CA GLY A 945 40.57 25.67 -19.24
C GLY A 945 40.16 25.53 -20.71
N ASN A 946 39.30 26.42 -21.23
CA ASN A 946 38.83 26.34 -22.61
C ASN A 946 39.99 26.50 -23.58
N GLU A 947 40.20 25.51 -24.44
CA GLU A 947 41.34 25.51 -25.36
C GLU A 947 41.02 26.30 -26.64
N GLY A 948 42.05 26.80 -27.31
CA GLY A 948 41.91 27.53 -28.57
C GLY A 948 43.20 27.63 -29.36
N LEU A 949 43.08 28.01 -30.63
CA LEU A 949 44.17 28.11 -31.58
C LEU A 949 44.09 29.42 -32.36
N GLY A 950 45.20 30.15 -32.41
CA GLY A 950 45.36 31.34 -33.23
C GLY A 950 46.46 31.16 -34.28
N TYR A 951 46.26 31.78 -35.44
CA TYR A 951 47.33 31.98 -36.40
C TYR A 951 47.23 33.38 -37.00
N ALA A 952 48.38 34.00 -37.23
CA ALA A 952 48.45 35.32 -37.83
C ALA A 952 49.59 35.40 -38.83
N PHE A 953 49.39 36.22 -39.86
CA PHE A 953 50.35 36.50 -40.92
C PHE A 953 50.36 38.00 -41.20
N SER A 954 51.53 38.61 -41.36
CA SER A 954 51.63 40.00 -41.80
C SER A 954 52.75 40.21 -42.80
N VAL A 955 52.53 41.21 -43.66
CA VAL A 955 53.57 41.76 -44.54
C VAL A 955 53.65 43.26 -44.28
N GLU A 956 54.83 43.73 -43.88
CA GLU A 956 55.17 45.14 -43.73
C GLU A 956 56.19 45.55 -44.78
N GLY A 957 55.99 46.70 -45.41
CA GLY A 957 56.95 47.27 -46.34
C GLY A 957 57.16 48.75 -46.06
N GLY A 958 58.38 49.24 -46.27
CA GLY A 958 58.68 50.65 -46.11
C GLY A 958 59.97 51.05 -46.79
N LYS A 959 60.21 52.37 -46.82
CA LYS A 959 61.43 52.92 -47.41
C LYS A 959 61.98 54.04 -46.56
N ARG A 960 63.25 53.94 -46.19
CA ARG A 960 63.98 54.98 -45.46
C ARG A 960 64.52 56.04 -46.43
N PHE A 961 64.34 57.30 -46.04
CA PHE A 961 64.92 58.47 -46.67
C PHE A 961 65.83 59.18 -45.68
N THR A 962 67.11 59.36 -46.04
CA THR A 962 68.05 60.13 -45.23
C THR A 962 67.83 61.62 -45.48
N ILE A 963 67.63 62.40 -44.41
CA ILE A 963 67.39 63.86 -44.50
C ILE A 963 68.69 64.64 -44.22
N GLY A 964 69.60 64.10 -43.40
CA GLY A 964 70.87 64.73 -43.00
C GLY A 964 70.97 64.93 -41.49
N ASN A 965 72.17 65.23 -40.97
CA ASN A 965 72.42 65.46 -39.53
C ASN A 965 71.91 64.34 -38.60
N GLY A 966 72.02 63.08 -39.04
CA GLY A 966 71.55 61.92 -38.27
C GLY A 966 70.04 61.64 -38.39
N PHE A 967 69.25 62.49 -39.06
CA PHE A 967 67.82 62.29 -39.26
C PHE A 967 67.47 61.45 -40.50
N SER A 968 66.44 60.61 -40.36
CA SER A 968 65.81 59.90 -41.47
C SER A 968 64.31 59.73 -41.28
N LEU A 969 63.58 59.68 -42.40
CA LEU A 969 62.14 59.50 -42.45
C LEU A 969 61.81 58.16 -43.11
N THR A 970 60.86 57.42 -42.55
CA THR A 970 60.45 56.11 -43.07
C THR A 970 58.92 56.03 -43.18
N PRO A 971 58.33 56.30 -44.35
CA PRO A 971 56.98 55.83 -44.65
C PRO A 971 56.95 54.30 -44.69
N GLN A 972 55.89 53.73 -44.13
CA GLN A 972 55.70 52.30 -43.98
C GLN A 972 54.23 51.92 -44.05
N ALA A 973 53.95 50.72 -44.54
CA ALA A 973 52.62 50.14 -44.54
C ALA A 973 52.70 48.67 -44.14
N GLN A 974 51.70 48.18 -43.42
CA GLN A 974 51.56 46.77 -43.05
C GLN A 974 50.15 46.31 -43.36
N LEU A 975 50.01 45.07 -43.81
CA LEU A 975 48.75 44.33 -43.84
C LEU A 975 48.92 43.08 -42.99
N ALA A 976 48.06 42.88 -42.00
CA ALA A 976 48.10 41.76 -41.08
C ALA A 976 46.75 41.03 -41.07
N TYR A 977 46.75 39.74 -41.34
CA TYR A 977 45.61 38.85 -41.16
C TYR A 977 45.80 38.03 -39.89
N SER A 978 44.74 37.90 -39.09
CA SER A 978 44.72 37.10 -37.86
C SER A 978 43.41 36.36 -37.77
N ARG A 979 43.46 35.09 -37.40
CA ARG A 979 42.30 34.29 -37.03
C ARG A 979 42.55 33.60 -35.71
N VAL A 980 41.51 33.50 -34.88
CA VAL A 980 41.48 32.66 -33.70
C VAL A 980 40.28 31.73 -33.74
N ASP A 981 40.42 30.61 -33.06
CA ASP A 981 39.36 29.65 -32.79
C ASP A 981 39.43 29.20 -31.33
N PHE A 982 38.30 28.78 -30.77
CA PHE A 982 38.24 28.17 -29.45
C PHE A 982 37.28 26.97 -29.47
N ASP A 983 37.59 25.96 -28.66
CA ASP A 983 36.77 24.76 -28.57
C ASP A 983 35.38 25.10 -28.01
N GLY A 984 34.33 24.59 -28.66
CA GLY A 984 32.97 24.75 -28.17
C GLY A 984 32.77 24.05 -26.82
N PHE A 985 32.01 24.67 -25.92
CA PHE A 985 31.80 24.16 -24.56
C PHE A 985 30.34 24.31 -24.14
N THR A 986 29.92 23.51 -23.16
CA THR A 986 28.62 23.67 -22.50
C THR A 986 28.81 24.43 -21.20
N ASP A 987 28.06 25.51 -21.03
CA ASP A 987 28.12 26.30 -19.81
C ASP A 987 27.42 25.63 -18.63
N ARG A 988 27.47 26.29 -17.48
CA ARG A 988 26.83 25.82 -16.24
C ARG A 988 25.31 25.65 -16.30
N PHE A 989 24.64 26.29 -17.25
CA PHE A 989 23.19 26.23 -17.45
C PHE A 989 22.79 25.24 -18.54
N GLY A 990 23.77 24.55 -19.15
CA GLY A 990 23.54 23.60 -20.23
C GLY A 990 23.49 24.25 -21.61
N ALA A 991 23.82 25.53 -21.76
CA ALA A 991 23.86 26.19 -23.06
C ALA A 991 25.16 25.83 -23.80
N LEU A 992 25.03 25.40 -25.06
CA LEU A 992 26.19 25.16 -25.94
C LEU A 992 26.72 26.52 -26.44
N VAL A 993 28.00 26.77 -26.24
CA VAL A 993 28.71 27.96 -26.71
C VAL A 993 29.73 27.52 -27.76
N SER A 994 29.73 28.18 -28.91
CA SER A 994 30.68 27.90 -29.99
C SER A 994 31.06 29.15 -30.76
N LEU A 995 32.25 29.18 -31.33
CA LEU A 995 32.68 30.30 -32.15
C LEU A 995 32.09 30.19 -33.57
N GLY A 996 31.46 31.26 -34.04
CA GLY A 996 31.05 31.39 -35.44
C GLY A 996 32.19 31.89 -36.31
N ASN A 997 32.71 33.08 -36.01
CA ASN A 997 33.90 33.63 -36.67
C ASN A 997 34.71 34.54 -35.73
N ALA A 998 36.02 34.59 -35.97
CA ALA A 998 36.92 35.54 -35.32
C ALA A 998 38.13 35.81 -36.23
N ASP A 999 37.94 36.74 -37.16
CA ASP A 999 38.95 37.12 -38.14
C ASP A 999 39.22 38.63 -38.07
N SER A 1000 40.47 39.03 -38.28
CA SER A 1000 40.89 40.42 -38.40
C SER A 1000 41.79 40.56 -39.63
N LEU A 1001 41.55 41.60 -40.43
CA LEU A 1001 42.44 42.05 -41.49
C LEU A 1001 42.77 43.52 -41.23
N LEU A 1002 43.91 43.74 -40.59
CA LEU A 1002 44.34 45.06 -40.15
C LEU A 1002 45.33 45.66 -41.16
N GLY A 1003 44.95 46.78 -41.77
CA GLY A 1003 45.87 47.64 -42.49
C GLY A 1003 46.49 48.69 -41.57
N ARG A 1004 47.78 48.96 -41.72
CA ARG A 1004 48.48 50.07 -41.06
C ARG A 1004 49.22 50.90 -42.10
N VAL A 1005 49.12 52.22 -42.02
CA VAL A 1005 50.00 53.15 -42.72
C VAL A 1005 50.66 54.05 -41.67
N GLY A 1006 51.97 54.17 -41.73
CA GLY A 1006 52.76 54.88 -40.73
C GLY A 1006 53.86 55.73 -41.31
N LEU A 1007 54.29 56.70 -40.51
CA LEU A 1007 55.43 57.55 -40.79
C LEU A 1007 56.30 57.63 -39.53
N SER A 1008 57.57 57.22 -39.66
CA SER A 1008 58.54 57.29 -38.56
C SER A 1008 59.65 58.29 -38.86
N LEU A 1009 59.98 59.11 -37.87
CA LEU A 1009 61.13 60.02 -37.87
C LEU A 1009 62.17 59.47 -36.89
N ASN A 1010 63.33 59.11 -37.39
CA ASN A 1010 64.45 58.57 -36.62
C ASN A 1010 65.59 59.59 -36.54
N HIS A 1011 66.28 59.64 -35.41
CA HIS A 1011 67.53 60.36 -35.21
C HIS A 1011 68.60 59.41 -34.64
N ARG A 1012 69.70 59.28 -35.39
CA ARG A 1012 70.80 58.37 -35.06
C ARG A 1012 72.04 59.16 -34.64
N LYS A 1013 72.66 58.72 -33.54
CA LYS A 1013 73.97 59.21 -33.07
C LYS A 1013 74.93 58.05 -32.88
N SER A 1014 76.19 58.26 -33.22
CA SER A 1014 77.26 57.26 -33.05
C SER A 1014 78.46 57.92 -32.36
N TRP A 1015 79.11 57.17 -31.48
CA TRP A 1015 80.27 57.61 -30.70
C TRP A 1015 81.52 56.86 -31.16
N SER A 1016 82.70 57.43 -30.88
CA SER A 1016 84.00 56.89 -31.32
C SER A 1016 84.37 55.56 -30.66
N ASP A 1017 83.74 55.20 -29.55
CA ASP A 1017 83.88 53.92 -28.84
C ASP A 1017 83.03 52.78 -29.44
N GLY A 1018 82.33 53.06 -30.55
CA GLY A 1018 81.44 52.10 -31.21
C GLY A 1018 80.05 52.00 -30.58
N ALA A 1019 79.73 52.81 -29.55
CA ALA A 1019 78.37 52.94 -29.05
C ALA A 1019 77.48 53.71 -30.05
N ARG A 1020 76.19 53.43 -30.04
CA ARG A 1020 75.22 54.04 -30.97
C ARG A 1020 73.81 54.07 -30.41
N SER A 1021 73.09 55.14 -30.70
CA SER A 1021 71.68 55.32 -30.33
C SER A 1021 70.84 55.64 -31.55
N ASP A 1022 69.64 55.08 -31.57
CA ASP A 1022 68.59 55.40 -32.55
C ASP A 1022 67.34 55.73 -31.76
N LEU A 1023 66.90 56.98 -31.83
CA LEU A 1023 65.66 57.43 -31.20
C LEU A 1023 64.66 57.72 -32.31
N TYR A 1024 63.41 57.32 -32.13
CA TYR A 1024 62.38 57.56 -33.12
C TYR A 1024 61.05 57.95 -32.50
N ALA A 1025 60.31 58.75 -33.27
CA ALA A 1025 58.88 58.96 -33.08
C ALA A 1025 58.15 58.37 -34.28
N ILE A 1026 56.95 57.86 -34.05
CA ILE A 1026 56.15 57.22 -35.09
C ILE A 1026 54.68 57.59 -34.92
N GLY A 1027 54.03 57.93 -36.03
CA GLY A 1027 52.58 58.05 -36.12
C GLY A 1027 52.04 57.01 -37.09
N ASN A 1028 50.93 56.35 -36.73
CA ASN A 1028 50.25 55.40 -37.61
C ASN A 1028 48.74 55.63 -37.65
N LEU A 1029 48.15 55.31 -38.80
CA LEU A 1029 46.72 55.05 -38.96
C LEU A 1029 46.52 53.55 -39.18
N HIS A 1030 45.54 52.98 -38.49
CA HIS A 1030 45.15 51.59 -38.61
C HIS A 1030 43.70 51.50 -39.07
N TYR A 1031 43.41 50.61 -40.02
CA TYR A 1031 42.06 50.35 -40.50
C TYR A 1031 41.76 48.85 -40.45
N GLU A 1032 40.69 48.46 -39.77
CA GLU A 1032 40.16 47.09 -39.76
C GLU A 1032 39.17 46.91 -40.92
N PHE A 1033 39.44 45.93 -41.78
CA PHE A 1033 38.64 45.67 -42.98
C PHE A 1033 37.51 44.67 -42.77
N LEU A 1034 37.58 43.82 -41.73
CA LEU A 1034 36.58 42.79 -41.45
C LEU A 1034 35.58 43.23 -40.37
N ASP A 1035 34.54 42.40 -40.20
CA ASP A 1035 33.36 42.73 -39.40
C ASP A 1035 33.46 42.30 -37.91
N GLY A 1036 34.63 41.82 -37.47
CA GLY A 1036 34.88 41.44 -36.08
C GLY A 1036 34.60 39.96 -35.79
N THR A 1037 34.00 39.69 -34.63
CA THR A 1037 33.78 38.33 -34.10
C THR A 1037 32.30 38.04 -33.92
N ASN A 1038 31.90 36.77 -34.08
CA ASN A 1038 30.56 36.28 -33.79
C ASN A 1038 30.64 34.97 -33.00
N VAL A 1039 29.94 34.90 -31.88
CA VAL A 1039 29.83 33.71 -31.02
C VAL A 1039 28.39 33.24 -30.99
N ASP A 1040 28.17 31.94 -31.14
CA ASP A 1040 26.86 31.31 -31.00
C ASP A 1040 26.68 30.79 -29.58
N VAL A 1041 25.55 31.14 -28.97
CA VAL A 1041 25.10 30.64 -27.67
C VAL A 1041 23.73 29.99 -27.86
N ALA A 1042 23.70 28.67 -27.86
CA ALA A 1042 22.51 27.84 -28.06
C ALA A 1042 21.69 28.21 -29.32
N GLY A 1043 22.36 28.54 -30.43
CA GLY A 1043 21.73 28.92 -31.70
C GLY A 1043 21.47 30.42 -31.87
N THR A 1044 21.79 31.25 -30.87
CA THR A 1044 21.70 32.72 -30.94
C THR A 1044 23.09 33.32 -31.14
N GLY A 1045 23.27 34.09 -32.21
CA GLY A 1045 24.53 34.76 -32.53
C GLY A 1045 24.74 36.09 -31.80
N PHE A 1046 25.98 36.33 -31.37
CA PHE A 1046 26.44 37.52 -30.66
C PHE A 1046 27.68 38.08 -31.33
N ALA A 1047 27.54 39.26 -31.94
CA ALA A 1047 28.62 39.91 -32.68
C ALA A 1047 29.29 41.03 -31.88
N SER A 1048 30.61 41.16 -32.02
CA SER A 1048 31.42 42.22 -31.42
C SER A 1048 32.46 42.72 -32.41
N ALA A 1049 32.53 44.05 -32.58
CA ALA A 1049 33.48 44.70 -33.46
C ALA A 1049 34.04 45.98 -32.82
N ASN A 1050 35.35 46.16 -32.91
CA ASN A 1050 36.00 47.42 -32.55
C ASN A 1050 35.80 48.47 -33.64
N ASP A 1051 35.99 49.76 -33.31
CA ASP A 1051 35.96 50.83 -34.31
C ASP A 1051 36.95 50.55 -35.45
N ARG A 1052 36.56 50.84 -36.69
CA ARG A 1052 37.38 50.48 -37.84
C ARG A 1052 38.67 51.29 -37.95
N LEU A 1053 38.65 52.58 -37.61
CA LEU A 1053 39.78 53.50 -37.83
C LEU A 1053 40.40 53.96 -36.52
N TRP A 1054 41.68 53.65 -36.33
CA TRP A 1054 42.45 53.99 -35.13
C TRP A 1054 43.71 54.78 -35.47
N GLY A 1055 44.05 55.77 -34.64
CA GLY A 1055 45.33 56.46 -34.67
C GLY A 1055 46.27 55.92 -33.59
N SER A 1056 47.57 55.91 -33.85
CA SER A 1056 48.57 55.67 -32.82
C SER A 1056 49.73 56.64 -32.91
N ILE A 1057 50.25 57.04 -31.76
CA ILE A 1057 51.53 57.72 -31.63
C ILE A 1057 52.44 56.89 -30.74
N GLY A 1058 53.70 56.74 -31.14
CA GLY A 1058 54.69 55.98 -30.42
C GLY A 1058 56.04 56.68 -30.42
N GLY A 1059 56.83 56.35 -29.41
CA GLY A 1059 58.20 56.80 -29.27
C GLY A 1059 59.05 55.65 -28.75
N GLY A 1060 60.17 55.39 -29.40
CA GLY A 1060 61.04 54.31 -29.02
C GLY A 1060 62.49 54.59 -29.37
N GLY A 1061 63.33 53.64 -29.00
CA GLY A 1061 64.73 53.73 -29.38
C GLY A 1061 65.52 52.50 -29.02
N SER A 1062 66.77 52.52 -29.47
CA SER A 1062 67.74 51.48 -29.18
C SER A 1062 69.07 52.11 -28.80
N TYR A 1063 69.80 51.42 -27.92
CA TYR A 1063 71.16 51.75 -27.55
C TYR A 1063 72.02 50.50 -27.67
N SER A 1064 73.02 50.52 -28.56
CA SER A 1064 73.98 49.43 -28.72
C SER A 1064 75.36 49.84 -28.21
N TRP A 1065 76.08 48.91 -27.59
CA TRP A 1065 77.44 49.08 -27.11
C TRP A 1065 78.33 47.87 -27.46
N ALA A 1066 79.63 47.94 -27.12
CA ALA A 1066 80.62 46.91 -27.41
C ALA A 1066 80.63 46.50 -28.90
N GLY A 1067 80.74 47.50 -29.79
CA GLY A 1067 80.77 47.27 -31.24
C GLY A 1067 79.46 46.74 -31.84
N GLY A 1068 78.34 46.84 -31.11
CA GLY A 1068 77.02 46.36 -31.54
C GLY A 1068 76.64 44.98 -30.98
N ARG A 1069 77.50 44.34 -30.17
CA ARG A 1069 77.27 43.02 -29.58
C ARG A 1069 76.04 42.97 -28.69
N TYR A 1070 75.79 44.03 -27.92
CA TYR A 1070 74.64 44.13 -27.03
C TYR A 1070 73.80 45.34 -27.41
N THR A 1071 72.48 45.18 -27.43
CA THR A 1071 71.52 46.25 -27.73
C THR A 1071 70.33 46.17 -26.79
N VAL A 1072 70.03 47.24 -26.08
CA VAL A 1072 68.73 47.42 -25.41
C VAL A 1072 67.82 48.26 -26.31
N PHE A 1073 66.55 47.92 -26.36
CA PHE A 1073 65.56 48.66 -27.14
C PHE A 1073 64.20 48.67 -26.44
N GLY A 1074 63.37 49.63 -26.80
CA GLY A 1074 62.01 49.70 -26.30
C GLY A 1074 61.18 50.74 -27.02
N GLU A 1075 59.88 50.63 -26.87
CA GLU A 1075 58.89 51.53 -27.44
C GLU A 1075 57.72 51.71 -26.48
N ALA A 1076 57.24 52.94 -26.33
CA ALA A 1076 55.96 53.25 -25.72
C ALA A 1076 55.01 53.78 -26.79
N THR A 1077 53.81 53.20 -26.87
CA THR A 1077 52.81 53.52 -27.88
C THR A 1077 51.45 53.74 -27.22
N TYR A 1078 50.82 54.86 -27.58
CA TYR A 1078 49.43 55.16 -27.28
C TYR A 1078 48.62 55.05 -28.57
N ARG A 1079 47.54 54.26 -28.52
CA ARG A 1079 46.64 54.03 -29.64
C ARG A 1079 45.20 54.31 -29.21
N ALA A 1080 44.43 55.01 -30.03
CA ALA A 1080 43.06 55.39 -29.74
C ALA A 1080 42.20 55.35 -31.01
N SER A 1081 40.91 55.08 -30.84
CA SER A 1081 39.94 55.21 -31.92
C SER A 1081 39.84 56.67 -32.38
N LEU A 1082 39.69 56.90 -33.68
CA LEU A 1082 39.42 58.25 -34.20
C LEU A 1082 37.94 58.63 -34.11
N GLN A 1083 37.06 57.68 -33.75
CA GLN A 1083 35.65 57.93 -33.50
C GLN A 1083 35.44 58.28 -32.03
N ASP A 1084 35.92 57.43 -31.11
CA ASP A 1084 35.66 57.53 -29.66
C ASP A 1084 36.93 57.36 -28.80
N ALA A 1085 37.90 58.26 -28.97
CA ALA A 1085 39.22 58.16 -28.30
C ALA A 1085 39.17 58.09 -26.75
N GLY A 1086 38.13 58.64 -26.13
CA GLY A 1086 37.97 58.63 -24.66
C GLY A 1086 37.63 57.26 -24.10
N ASP A 1087 36.87 56.46 -24.85
CA ASP A 1087 36.38 55.15 -24.41
C ASP A 1087 37.16 53.99 -25.03
N ASN A 1088 37.68 54.19 -26.25
CA ASN A 1088 38.41 53.19 -27.04
C ASN A 1088 39.89 53.58 -27.18
N HIS A 1089 40.74 53.07 -26.28
CA HIS A 1089 42.17 53.35 -26.27
C HIS A 1089 43.01 52.25 -25.63
N SER A 1090 44.30 52.22 -25.96
CA SER A 1090 45.27 51.28 -25.42
C SER A 1090 46.64 51.93 -25.21
N TYR A 1091 47.31 51.53 -24.14
CA TYR A 1091 48.69 51.85 -23.83
C TYR A 1091 49.53 50.58 -23.97
N LYS A 1092 50.64 50.64 -24.68
CA LYS A 1092 51.57 49.52 -24.85
C LYS A 1092 53.01 49.98 -24.59
N GLY A 1093 53.73 49.24 -23.76
CA GLY A 1093 55.16 49.40 -23.55
C GLY A 1093 55.90 48.12 -23.92
N THR A 1094 57.01 48.25 -24.64
CA THR A 1094 57.90 47.14 -24.99
C THR A 1094 59.31 47.44 -24.52
N ALA A 1095 60.00 46.42 -23.99
CA ALA A 1095 61.40 46.48 -23.62
C ALA A 1095 62.10 45.18 -24.00
N GLY A 1096 63.24 45.28 -24.66
CA GLY A 1096 63.96 44.12 -25.17
C GLY A 1096 65.48 44.28 -25.11
N LEU A 1097 66.14 43.14 -25.08
CA LEU A 1097 67.59 42.99 -25.15
C LEU A 1097 67.92 42.07 -26.33
N ARG A 1098 68.88 42.48 -27.15
CA ARG A 1098 69.44 41.68 -28.24
C ARG A 1098 70.94 41.52 -28.05
N VAL A 1099 71.42 40.30 -28.25
CA VAL A 1099 72.81 39.89 -28.20
C VAL A 1099 73.19 39.25 -29.52
N VAL A 1100 74.20 39.81 -30.17
CA VAL A 1100 74.79 39.28 -31.41
C VAL A 1100 75.95 38.37 -31.04
N TRP A 1101 76.01 37.18 -31.64
CA TRP A 1101 77.07 36.20 -31.43
C TRP A 1101 77.81 35.90 -32.74
#